data_AF-A0A2I1XA93-F1
#
_entry.id   AF-A0A2I1XA93-F1
#
_cell.length_a   1.000
_cell.length_b   1.000
_cell.length_c   1.000
_cell.angle_alpha   90.00
_cell.angle_beta   90.00
_cell.angle_gamma   90.00
#
_symmetry.space_group_name_H-M   'P 1'
#
loop_
_entity.id
_entity.type
_entity.pdbx_description
1 polymer ?
#
loop_
_entity_poly.entity_id
_entity_poly.type
_entity_poly.pdbx_seq_one_letter_code
_entity_poly.pdbx_strand_id
1 'polypeptide(L)'
;MQNTKNQARDSGIHARHNPTNDKTVSDDLQNASGNIIAPPRYRLTKLGEQMARLPIDPKIARILLAAKKHDCMAEILVIASALSIQDPRERPLEARDAAAKAHERFTDKQSDFLAYLNIWDSFQRERDKGLSNKQLVQWCRQYFLSHLRMREWRELHHQLAQTAIEMGLTTKEAAFRRPPEVRQLTSSENAGDQDLSAKLKQKQLDKKQHRAQIRAAKEAGYEQIHRALLTGLIANVGMKSPDGNDYTGARGSRFHLFPASALFKAKPKWVMAAELVETTKLYARDVAAIQPEWIEQEAPHLVRYHYFEPHWEQKRGEVIASERVTLYGLTVLPRRPVSYGRIAPEEAREIFIRSALVAQECDLKAEFFVHNKKLIKEITELEHKSRKQDVLVDDEALFAFYHERLPEIAWKDAQGGVWGSEDSVRIIESDKADRSSEKECGEFRQNERNGSRQNENHGNTVGWVENPTPAATVKTVGFDNPTYDAQQPAPSPVGEGRGEGKTVTAQTNFSATAASPLPQEREQSTAASTVSDDPKAQRLPENSLCYADGQPILLGDRVTIDSKQWHGKIVALIAEQQCDPSIGSAEEWATLQSGVMAQFDEAGLVHYPDAETADELILLARADAADVLKSKKHNVECVAQAMHADSKDTDNRGREPSSHTLQNVSDDPKPKKQPAPPKGRLKPLPLADIRTFQAWLKTAERDNPRLLFLSRDDLMQHAAAHITEEQFPKHWQTADGKFKLSYRFEPHHPLDGVTLTLPLTVLNRISPASLEWLVPGMIREKIQLQIKALPKQIRRICVPVPEFITQFLSQNPDRNAPILPQLAQAIAKTAGDIRILEQINQDEWAAFRLPEHCYFNLRIIDDGGQELAMGRDFIQIQQQLGKAAATTFRDNTQEFERDNVTAWDIGTLPESIKFARGKQQLTGYLGLQKEKDGRIALRLFDTSAAAEQAHRLGVIELMKLQLKEQIKDLNKGIQGFTQAAMLLKHINADTLRDDLTQAVCDRAFIGEDELPRNEKAFKEQIKRARSRLPAVKEALSRYLQETAAAYAELNGKLGKHPLTHLLRLRLQTLLAAGFATRTPWAQWPRLPIYLKAMTLRLEKYSSNPARDAAREADIQELEQMWQEKTDGLVKQGLPVSDDLTAFRWMIEELRVSLFAQELKTPYPVSVKRLLKEWERLNK
;
A
#
# COMPACT_ATOMS: atom_id res chain seq x y z
N MET A 1 -41.33 4.63 -81.42
CA MET A 1 -42.38 4.01 -82.29
C MET A 1 -42.34 2.50 -82.07
N GLN A 2 -43.47 1.80 -82.26
CA GLN A 2 -43.67 0.35 -82.53
C GLN A 2 -42.71 -0.70 -81.87
N ASN A 3 -43.22 -1.56 -80.97
CA ASN A 3 -43.82 -2.91 -81.21
C ASN A 3 -42.74 -4.02 -81.35
N THR A 4 -42.84 -5.26 -80.83
CA THR A 4 -43.98 -6.13 -80.45
C THR A 4 -43.81 -6.71 -79.02
N LYS A 5 -44.84 -7.11 -78.23
CA LYS A 5 -45.79 -8.26 -78.38
C LYS A 5 -45.07 -9.61 -78.55
N ASN A 6 -45.40 -10.71 -77.85
CA ASN A 6 -46.56 -11.20 -77.05
C ASN A 6 -46.02 -12.07 -75.87
N GLN A 7 -46.70 -12.72 -74.90
CA GLN A 7 -48.04 -12.87 -74.25
C GLN A 7 -47.80 -13.85 -73.05
N ALA A 8 -48.64 -14.17 -72.04
CA ALA A 8 -49.82 -13.65 -71.32
C ALA A 8 -49.97 -14.52 -70.03
N ARG A 9 -50.60 -14.12 -68.92
CA ARG A 9 -52.06 -13.92 -68.69
C ARG A 9 -52.34 -13.09 -67.43
N ASP A 10 -53.46 -12.37 -67.48
CA ASP A 10 -54.36 -11.92 -66.40
C ASP A 10 -53.79 -11.56 -65.02
N SER A 11 -53.74 -10.26 -64.74
CA SER A 11 -53.73 -9.70 -63.39
C SER A 11 -54.56 -8.41 -63.32
N GLY A 12 -55.33 -8.25 -62.24
CA GLY A 12 -56.22 -7.11 -62.00
C GLY A 12 -57.46 -7.51 -61.19
N ILE A 13 -58.13 -6.63 -60.42
CA ILE A 13 -57.81 -5.23 -60.09
C ILE A 13 -58.20 -4.99 -58.63
N HIS A 14 -57.30 -4.43 -57.81
CA HIS A 14 -57.65 -3.47 -56.75
C HIS A 14 -56.40 -2.69 -56.32
N ALA A 15 -56.45 -1.36 -56.38
CA ALA A 15 -55.30 -0.49 -56.12
C ALA A 15 -55.27 0.04 -54.68
N ARG A 16 -54.11 -0.10 -54.01
CA ARG A 16 -53.63 0.80 -52.95
C ARG A 16 -52.14 1.05 -53.16
N HIS A 17 -51.67 2.26 -52.83
CA HIS A 17 -50.35 2.73 -53.24
C HIS A 17 -49.19 2.22 -52.36
N ASN A 18 -48.14 1.79 -53.06
CA ASN A 18 -46.71 1.81 -52.74
C ASN A 18 -46.29 2.16 -51.29
N PRO A 19 -45.78 1.21 -50.49
CA PRO A 19 -45.17 1.50 -49.19
C PRO A 19 -43.75 2.08 -49.39
N THR A 20 -43.50 3.29 -48.89
CA THR A 20 -42.18 3.94 -49.00
C THR A 20 -41.26 3.56 -47.85
N ASN A 21 -40.37 2.60 -48.11
CA ASN A 21 -39.08 2.37 -47.43
C ASN A 21 -39.12 2.40 -45.88
N ASP A 22 -39.36 1.22 -45.26
CA ASP A 22 -39.61 1.00 -43.82
C ASP A 22 -38.51 1.44 -42.84
N LYS A 23 -37.38 1.98 -43.32
CA LYS A 23 -36.24 2.43 -42.51
C LYS A 23 -36.50 3.68 -41.65
N THR A 24 -37.67 4.31 -41.73
CA THR A 24 -37.97 5.56 -41.00
C THR A 24 -38.75 5.36 -39.69
N VAL A 25 -39.05 4.11 -39.31
CA VAL A 25 -39.90 3.77 -38.13
C VAL A 25 -39.19 2.86 -37.11
N SER A 26 -38.00 2.32 -37.42
CA SER A 26 -37.34 1.25 -36.63
C SER A 26 -36.13 1.65 -35.77
N ASP A 27 -35.59 2.87 -35.89
CA ASP A 27 -34.27 3.24 -35.35
C ASP A 27 -34.16 3.31 -33.81
N ASP A 28 -35.27 3.29 -33.07
CA ASP A 28 -35.27 3.32 -31.60
C ASP A 28 -35.50 1.91 -30.96
N LEU A 29 -35.38 0.80 -31.72
CA LEU A 29 -35.73 -0.56 -31.25
C LEU A 29 -34.70 -1.69 -31.50
N GLN A 30 -33.45 -1.40 -31.87
CA GLN A 30 -32.37 -2.41 -31.94
C GLN A 30 -31.44 -2.34 -30.72
N ASN A 31 -31.88 -2.92 -29.60
CA ASN A 31 -31.03 -3.55 -28.56
C ASN A 31 -31.91 -4.18 -27.45
N ALA A 32 -32.45 -5.37 -27.73
CA ALA A 32 -33.06 -6.26 -26.75
C ALA A 32 -33.09 -7.70 -27.31
N SER A 33 -32.53 -8.66 -26.58
CA SER A 33 -32.37 -10.04 -27.05
C SER A 33 -33.66 -10.86 -26.94
N GLY A 34 -33.86 -11.79 -27.89
CA GLY A 34 -34.44 -13.10 -27.60
C GLY A 34 -35.87 -13.19 -27.07
N ASN A 35 -36.87 -12.57 -27.71
CA ASN A 35 -38.24 -13.13 -27.73
C ASN A 35 -39.13 -12.54 -28.82
N ILE A 36 -39.80 -13.38 -29.62
CA ILE A 36 -40.73 -12.95 -30.69
C ILE A 36 -42.10 -12.66 -30.08
N ILE A 37 -42.23 -11.48 -29.47
CA ILE A 37 -43.51 -10.90 -29.07
C ILE A 37 -43.98 -10.00 -30.20
N ALA A 38 -45.19 -10.23 -30.72
CA ALA A 38 -45.78 -9.39 -31.76
C ALA A 38 -45.83 -7.91 -31.33
N PRO A 39 -45.51 -6.95 -32.22
CA PRO A 39 -45.31 -5.56 -31.82
C PRO A 39 -46.58 -5.00 -31.16
N PRO A 40 -46.46 -4.30 -30.01
CA PRO A 40 -47.61 -3.77 -29.30
C PRO A 40 -48.35 -2.78 -30.21
N ARG A 41 -49.68 -2.87 -30.26
CA ARG A 41 -50.51 -1.91 -31.01
C ARG A 41 -50.37 -0.51 -30.41
N TYR A 42 -49.42 0.27 -30.91
CA TYR A 42 -49.16 1.64 -30.48
C TYR A 42 -50.43 2.49 -30.61
N ARG A 43 -51.04 2.83 -29.47
CA ARG A 43 -52.14 3.79 -29.40
C ARG A 43 -51.55 5.18 -29.18
N LEU A 44 -52.16 6.20 -29.78
CA LEU A 44 -51.84 7.58 -29.46
C LEU A 44 -52.02 7.82 -27.95
N THR A 45 -51.06 8.51 -27.33
CA THR A 45 -51.21 9.02 -25.97
C THR A 45 -52.17 10.21 -25.99
N LYS A 46 -52.74 10.59 -24.84
CA LYS A 46 -53.58 11.81 -24.73
C LYS A 46 -52.87 13.08 -25.23
N LEU A 47 -51.54 13.12 -25.17
CA LEU A 47 -50.73 14.20 -25.75
C LEU A 47 -50.65 14.07 -27.29
N GLY A 48 -50.44 12.86 -27.81
CA GLY A 48 -50.48 12.58 -29.25
C GLY A 48 -51.85 12.87 -29.88
N GLU A 49 -52.96 12.56 -29.18
CA GLU A 49 -54.33 12.92 -29.58
C GLU A 49 -54.57 14.44 -29.64
N GLN A 50 -53.85 15.23 -28.85
CA GLN A 50 -53.87 16.69 -28.92
C GLN A 50 -52.99 17.20 -30.05
N MET A 51 -51.78 16.63 -30.22
CA MET A 51 -50.86 17.00 -31.30
C MET A 51 -51.48 16.73 -32.68
N ALA A 52 -52.15 15.60 -32.86
CA ALA A 52 -52.79 15.20 -34.12
C ALA A 52 -54.00 16.07 -34.54
N ARG A 53 -54.45 17.00 -33.70
CA ARG A 53 -55.50 18.00 -34.04
C ARG A 53 -54.92 19.29 -34.62
N LEU A 54 -53.62 19.51 -34.52
CA LEU A 54 -52.95 20.73 -34.99
C LEU A 54 -52.43 20.49 -36.42
N PRO A 55 -52.75 21.37 -37.40
CA PRO A 55 -52.39 21.17 -38.81
C PRO A 55 -50.93 21.58 -39.11
N ILE A 56 -49.98 21.05 -38.35
CA ILE A 56 -48.53 21.38 -38.37
C ILE A 56 -47.68 20.16 -38.01
N ASP A 57 -46.37 20.23 -38.29
CA ASP A 57 -45.42 19.18 -37.94
C ASP A 57 -45.48 18.81 -36.43
N PRO A 58 -45.40 17.52 -36.07
CA PRO A 58 -45.50 17.08 -34.67
C PRO A 58 -44.52 17.75 -33.70
N LYS A 59 -43.31 18.15 -34.12
CA LYS A 59 -42.36 18.89 -33.28
C LYS A 59 -42.92 20.28 -32.95
N ILE A 60 -43.48 20.96 -33.95
CA ILE A 60 -44.09 22.29 -33.79
C ILE A 60 -45.39 22.19 -32.98
N ALA A 61 -46.21 21.15 -33.20
CA ALA A 61 -47.38 20.87 -32.37
C ALA A 61 -47.00 20.62 -30.89
N ARG A 62 -45.92 19.87 -30.63
CA ARG A 62 -45.40 19.60 -29.28
C ARG A 62 -44.95 20.87 -28.55
N ILE A 63 -44.36 21.82 -29.29
CA ILE A 63 -43.95 23.15 -28.81
C ILE A 63 -45.18 24.02 -28.48
N LEU A 64 -46.19 24.04 -29.35
CA LEU A 64 -47.41 24.83 -29.12
C LEU A 64 -48.17 24.35 -27.89
N LEU A 65 -48.24 23.04 -27.65
CA LEU A 65 -48.80 22.47 -26.41
C LEU A 65 -47.94 22.79 -25.18
N ALA A 66 -46.62 22.89 -25.31
CA ALA A 66 -45.73 23.29 -24.22
C ALA A 66 -45.89 24.77 -23.83
N ALA A 67 -46.27 25.64 -24.78
CA ALA A 67 -46.44 27.07 -24.52
C ALA A 67 -47.51 27.38 -23.45
N LYS A 68 -48.49 26.48 -23.27
CA LYS A 68 -49.48 26.56 -22.19
C LYS A 68 -48.89 26.30 -20.79
N LYS A 69 -47.87 25.42 -20.68
CA LYS A 69 -47.15 25.17 -19.41
C LYS A 69 -46.30 26.38 -19.01
N HIS A 70 -45.74 27.08 -20.00
CA HIS A 70 -44.75 28.15 -19.81
C HIS A 70 -45.32 29.58 -19.93
N ASP A 71 -46.63 29.75 -20.11
CA ASP A 71 -47.31 31.04 -20.33
C ASP A 71 -46.66 31.91 -21.42
N CYS A 72 -46.46 31.32 -22.60
CA CYS A 72 -45.79 31.96 -23.75
C CYS A 72 -46.51 31.70 -25.10
N MET A 73 -47.84 31.57 -25.05
CA MET A 73 -48.63 31.14 -26.21
C MET A 73 -48.61 32.14 -27.38
N ALA A 74 -48.65 33.45 -27.11
CA ALA A 74 -48.68 34.46 -28.18
C ALA A 74 -47.38 34.43 -29.01
N GLU A 75 -46.25 34.36 -28.31
CA GLU A 75 -44.91 34.33 -28.87
C GLU A 75 -44.67 33.02 -29.61
N ILE A 76 -45.12 31.89 -29.04
CA ILE A 76 -44.99 30.59 -29.68
C ILE A 76 -45.94 30.45 -30.88
N LEU A 77 -47.14 31.04 -30.90
CA LEU A 77 -47.99 31.07 -32.10
C LEU A 77 -47.29 31.78 -33.27
N VAL A 78 -46.59 32.89 -33.01
CA VAL A 78 -45.78 33.62 -34.01
C VAL A 78 -44.59 32.79 -34.49
N ILE A 79 -43.85 32.16 -33.59
CA ILE A 79 -42.67 31.35 -33.97
C ILE A 79 -43.10 30.04 -34.66
N ALA A 80 -44.13 29.34 -34.18
CA ALA A 80 -44.63 28.09 -34.76
C ALA A 80 -45.15 28.30 -36.19
N SER A 81 -45.87 29.39 -36.45
CA SER A 81 -46.33 29.73 -37.79
C SER A 81 -45.19 30.19 -38.72
N ALA A 82 -44.11 30.78 -38.18
CA ALA A 82 -42.91 31.10 -38.95
C ALA A 82 -42.15 29.84 -39.39
N LEU A 83 -41.92 28.91 -38.46
CA LEU A 83 -41.23 27.64 -38.70
C LEU A 83 -42.02 26.66 -39.59
N SER A 84 -43.30 26.95 -39.82
CA SER A 84 -44.19 26.15 -40.68
C SER A 84 -44.33 26.70 -42.11
N ILE A 85 -43.58 27.76 -42.46
CA ILE A 85 -43.54 28.32 -43.83
C ILE A 85 -42.08 28.48 -44.31
N GLN A 86 -41.90 28.89 -45.57
CA GLN A 86 -40.57 29.29 -46.03
C GLN A 86 -40.15 30.63 -45.39
N ASP A 87 -38.92 30.67 -44.87
CA ASP A 87 -38.27 31.86 -44.26
C ASP A 87 -38.55 33.15 -45.07
N PRO A 88 -39.18 34.18 -44.48
CA PRO A 88 -39.49 35.43 -45.16
C PRO A 88 -38.25 36.29 -45.45
N ARG A 89 -37.06 35.97 -44.93
CA ARG A 89 -35.82 36.75 -45.10
C ARG A 89 -35.15 36.47 -46.45
N GLU A 90 -35.30 37.39 -47.40
CA GLU A 90 -34.68 37.30 -48.73
C GLU A 90 -33.18 37.66 -48.68
N ARG A 91 -32.33 36.93 -49.39
CA ARG A 91 -30.86 37.17 -49.45
C ARG A 91 -30.30 37.04 -50.87
N PRO A 92 -30.57 38.00 -51.78
CA PRO A 92 -30.10 37.97 -53.17
C PRO A 92 -28.57 37.96 -53.24
N LEU A 93 -27.99 37.24 -54.20
CA LEU A 93 -26.53 37.06 -54.35
C LEU A 93 -25.79 38.40 -54.42
N GLU A 94 -26.25 39.31 -55.30
CA GLU A 94 -25.67 40.64 -55.53
C GLU A 94 -25.84 41.62 -54.36
N ALA A 95 -26.71 41.32 -53.39
CA ALA A 95 -27.13 42.24 -52.33
C ALA A 95 -26.94 41.67 -50.91
N ARG A 96 -26.12 40.62 -50.76
CA ARG A 96 -25.91 39.88 -49.50
C ARG A 96 -25.62 40.79 -48.30
N ASP A 97 -24.69 41.73 -48.43
CA ASP A 97 -24.30 42.61 -47.32
C ASP A 97 -25.38 43.64 -46.96
N ALA A 98 -26.13 44.14 -47.96
CA ALA A 98 -27.27 45.01 -47.75
C ALA A 98 -28.42 44.27 -47.05
N ALA A 99 -28.69 43.02 -47.44
CA ALA A 99 -29.68 42.16 -46.80
C ALA A 99 -29.29 41.84 -45.35
N ALA A 100 -28.02 41.46 -45.11
CA ALA A 100 -27.51 41.18 -43.77
C ALA A 100 -27.62 42.41 -42.84
N LYS A 101 -27.25 43.60 -43.34
CA LYS A 101 -27.36 44.87 -42.61
C LYS A 101 -28.82 45.29 -42.36
N ALA A 102 -29.74 44.96 -43.26
CA ALA A 102 -31.17 45.17 -43.04
C ALA A 102 -31.75 44.19 -42.01
N HIS A 103 -31.32 42.92 -42.04
CA HIS A 103 -31.76 41.88 -41.10
C HIS A 103 -31.23 42.11 -39.68
N GLU A 104 -30.06 42.73 -39.51
CA GLU A 104 -29.47 43.09 -38.19
C GLU A 104 -30.45 43.90 -37.32
N ARG A 105 -31.35 44.70 -37.92
CA ARG A 105 -32.41 45.44 -37.21
C ARG A 105 -33.33 44.53 -36.37
N PHE A 106 -33.54 43.29 -36.80
CA PHE A 106 -34.44 42.33 -36.14
C PHE A 106 -33.69 41.27 -35.32
N THR A 107 -32.37 41.22 -35.40
CA THR A 107 -31.54 40.21 -34.72
C THR A 107 -31.54 40.37 -33.20
N ASP A 108 -31.87 39.29 -32.47
CA ASP A 108 -31.50 39.16 -31.05
C ASP A 108 -30.13 38.48 -30.91
N LYS A 109 -29.38 38.80 -29.84
CA LYS A 109 -28.01 38.33 -29.63
C LYS A 109 -27.89 36.90 -29.09
N GLN A 110 -29.00 36.30 -28.65
CA GLN A 110 -29.03 34.99 -28.01
C GLN A 110 -29.96 34.00 -28.73
N SER A 111 -30.80 34.46 -29.67
CA SER A 111 -31.79 33.62 -30.36
C SER A 111 -32.19 34.15 -31.73
N ASP A 112 -32.05 33.32 -32.78
CA ASP A 112 -32.63 33.59 -34.09
C ASP A 112 -34.17 33.47 -34.06
N PHE A 113 -34.77 32.66 -33.17
CA PHE A 113 -36.24 32.56 -33.02
C PHE A 113 -36.86 33.89 -32.60
N LEU A 114 -36.19 34.66 -31.74
CA LEU A 114 -36.65 35.99 -31.33
C LEU A 114 -36.57 37.00 -32.49
N ALA A 115 -35.79 36.74 -33.55
CA ALA A 115 -35.82 37.57 -34.74
C ALA A 115 -37.15 37.44 -35.50
N TYR A 116 -37.82 36.28 -35.46
CA TYR A 116 -39.18 36.15 -36.00
C TYR A 116 -40.17 37.05 -35.24
N LEU A 117 -40.12 37.09 -33.90
CA LEU A 117 -40.94 38.02 -33.12
C LEU A 117 -40.65 39.48 -33.52
N ASN A 118 -39.38 39.87 -33.64
CA ASN A 118 -38.99 41.23 -33.99
C ASN A 118 -39.42 41.64 -35.42
N ILE A 119 -39.39 40.73 -36.39
CA ILE A 119 -39.91 40.93 -37.75
C ILE A 119 -41.43 41.09 -37.73
N TRP A 120 -42.13 40.17 -37.06
CA TRP A 120 -43.58 40.16 -36.92
C TRP A 120 -44.09 41.46 -36.28
N ASP A 121 -43.57 41.82 -35.11
CA ASP A 121 -43.86 43.08 -34.42
C ASP A 121 -43.70 44.30 -35.31
N SER A 122 -42.59 44.36 -36.04
CA SER A 122 -42.29 45.50 -36.92
C SER A 122 -43.31 45.58 -38.06
N PHE A 123 -43.61 44.46 -38.73
CA PHE A 123 -44.58 44.43 -39.83
C PHE A 123 -46.01 44.73 -39.36
N GLN A 124 -46.42 44.19 -38.20
CA GLN A 124 -47.73 44.44 -37.60
C GLN A 124 -47.90 45.93 -37.24
N ARG A 125 -46.87 46.56 -36.64
CA ARG A 125 -46.89 48.01 -36.32
C ARG A 125 -46.99 48.87 -37.57
N GLU A 126 -46.26 48.56 -38.64
CA GLU A 126 -46.32 49.34 -39.88
C GLU A 126 -47.67 49.16 -40.62
N ARG A 127 -48.30 47.98 -40.55
CA ARG A 127 -49.69 47.80 -41.02
C ARG A 127 -50.68 48.59 -40.15
N ASP A 128 -50.57 48.53 -38.83
CA ASP A 128 -51.55 49.13 -37.90
C ASP A 128 -51.53 50.67 -37.92
N LYS A 129 -50.50 51.30 -38.52
CA LYS A 129 -50.51 52.72 -38.94
C LYS A 129 -51.41 53.03 -40.13
N GLY A 130 -52.06 52.04 -40.74
CA GLY A 130 -52.92 52.21 -41.92
C GLY A 130 -52.17 52.33 -43.25
N LEU A 131 -50.92 51.84 -43.35
CA LEU A 131 -50.18 51.86 -44.62
C LEU A 131 -50.89 51.09 -45.73
N SER A 132 -50.92 51.67 -46.93
CA SER A 132 -51.47 50.99 -48.11
C SER A 132 -50.63 49.75 -48.48
N ASN A 133 -51.25 48.78 -49.15
CA ASN A 133 -50.59 47.55 -49.57
C ASN A 133 -49.29 47.83 -50.37
N LYS A 134 -49.31 48.82 -51.28
CA LYS A 134 -48.12 49.26 -52.03
C LYS A 134 -46.97 49.74 -51.12
N GLN A 135 -47.28 50.46 -50.04
CA GLN A 135 -46.28 50.91 -49.05
C GLN A 135 -45.77 49.73 -48.21
N LEU A 136 -46.62 48.76 -47.85
CA LEU A 136 -46.19 47.55 -47.13
C LEU A 136 -45.30 46.64 -48.01
N VAL A 137 -45.58 46.51 -49.30
CA VAL A 137 -44.67 45.84 -50.26
C VAL A 137 -43.34 46.58 -50.37
N GLN A 138 -43.36 47.92 -50.40
CA GLN A 138 -42.15 48.73 -50.44
C GLN A 138 -41.32 48.61 -49.14
N TRP A 139 -41.97 48.56 -47.97
CA TRP A 139 -41.32 48.30 -46.69
C TRP A 139 -40.69 46.91 -46.65
N CYS A 140 -41.43 45.87 -47.06
CA CYS A 140 -40.91 44.51 -47.18
C CYS A 140 -39.64 44.47 -48.07
N ARG A 141 -39.67 45.12 -49.24
CA ARG A 141 -38.49 45.24 -50.13
C ARG A 141 -37.32 46.00 -49.48
N GLN A 142 -37.58 47.08 -48.75
CA GLN A 142 -36.54 47.86 -48.05
C GLN A 142 -35.76 47.02 -47.02
N TYR A 143 -36.44 46.09 -46.34
CA TYR A 143 -35.85 45.25 -45.30
C TYR A 143 -35.47 43.84 -45.78
N PHE A 144 -35.48 43.59 -47.10
CA PHE A 144 -35.22 42.28 -47.71
C PHE A 144 -36.10 41.18 -47.09
N LEU A 145 -37.41 41.45 -47.07
CA LEU A 145 -38.46 40.54 -46.60
C LEU A 145 -39.44 40.25 -47.73
N SER A 146 -39.84 38.99 -47.87
CA SER A 146 -40.80 38.57 -48.90
C SER A 146 -42.24 38.88 -48.47
N HIS A 147 -42.88 39.84 -49.13
CA HIS A 147 -44.26 40.22 -48.80
C HIS A 147 -45.26 39.05 -48.95
N LEU A 148 -44.99 38.11 -49.87
CA LEU A 148 -45.78 36.89 -50.03
C LEU A 148 -45.70 36.01 -48.77
N ARG A 149 -44.49 35.70 -48.29
CA ARG A 149 -44.27 34.90 -47.08
C ARG A 149 -44.80 35.61 -45.82
N MET A 150 -44.67 36.94 -45.72
CA MET A 150 -45.29 37.73 -44.64
C MET A 150 -46.83 37.66 -44.63
N ARG A 151 -47.48 37.43 -45.78
CA ARG A 151 -48.92 37.21 -45.87
C ARG A 151 -49.29 35.78 -45.44
N GLU A 152 -48.57 34.78 -45.93
CA GLU A 152 -48.78 33.36 -45.61
C GLU A 152 -48.58 33.08 -44.11
N TRP A 153 -47.51 33.63 -43.52
CA TRP A 153 -47.24 33.57 -42.09
C TRP A 153 -48.42 34.07 -41.26
N ARG A 154 -48.97 35.23 -41.64
CA ARG A 154 -50.12 35.83 -40.95
C ARG A 154 -51.39 34.99 -41.07
N GLU A 155 -51.62 34.39 -42.22
CA GLU A 155 -52.76 33.51 -42.47
C GLU A 155 -52.67 32.26 -41.60
N LEU A 156 -51.52 31.57 -41.63
CA LEU A 156 -51.28 30.38 -40.81
C LEU A 156 -51.29 30.69 -39.30
N HIS A 157 -50.79 31.86 -38.88
CA HIS A 157 -50.93 32.33 -37.50
C HIS A 157 -52.40 32.46 -37.08
N HIS A 158 -53.25 33.09 -37.92
CA HIS A 158 -54.67 33.24 -37.59
C HIS A 158 -55.36 31.87 -37.46
N GLN A 159 -55.07 30.94 -38.36
CA GLN A 159 -55.61 29.57 -38.34
C GLN A 159 -55.14 28.80 -37.10
N LEU A 160 -53.84 28.77 -36.80
CA LEU A 160 -53.31 28.10 -35.60
C LEU A 160 -53.80 28.74 -34.30
N ALA A 161 -53.96 30.06 -34.26
CA ALA A 161 -54.54 30.75 -33.10
C ALA A 161 -56.02 30.39 -32.89
N GLN A 162 -56.81 30.25 -33.96
CA GLN A 162 -58.19 29.78 -33.89
C GLN A 162 -58.24 28.34 -33.35
N THR A 163 -57.49 27.40 -33.93
CA THR A 163 -57.44 26.01 -33.44
C THR A 163 -56.94 25.92 -31.99
N ALA A 164 -55.98 26.76 -31.58
CA ALA A 164 -55.52 26.81 -30.19
C ALA A 164 -56.57 27.33 -29.21
N ILE A 165 -57.43 28.27 -29.62
CA ILE A 165 -58.59 28.73 -28.82
C ILE A 165 -59.65 27.62 -28.73
N GLU A 166 -59.99 26.98 -29.85
CA GLU A 166 -60.95 25.88 -29.92
C GLU A 166 -60.54 24.65 -29.09
N MET A 167 -59.23 24.35 -29.05
CA MET A 167 -58.65 23.31 -28.19
C MET A 167 -58.53 23.73 -26.72
N GLY A 168 -58.97 24.95 -26.35
CA GLY A 168 -58.88 25.47 -24.98
C GLY A 168 -57.43 25.64 -24.49
N LEU A 169 -56.48 25.88 -25.40
CA LEU A 169 -55.07 26.10 -25.04
C LEU A 169 -54.83 27.52 -24.53
N THR A 170 -55.61 28.49 -25.00
CA THR A 170 -55.49 29.93 -24.71
C THR A 170 -56.84 30.65 -24.93
N THR A 171 -56.96 31.90 -24.48
CA THR A 171 -58.11 32.77 -24.78
C THR A 171 -57.87 33.60 -26.04
N LYS A 172 -58.91 34.25 -26.57
CA LYS A 172 -58.81 35.11 -27.77
C LYS A 172 -57.94 36.35 -27.52
N GLU A 173 -58.00 36.89 -26.32
CA GLU A 173 -57.24 38.05 -25.86
C GLU A 173 -55.76 37.70 -25.69
N ALA A 174 -55.48 36.51 -25.16
CA ALA A 174 -54.12 36.00 -24.98
C ALA A 174 -53.49 35.48 -26.29
N ALA A 175 -54.27 34.97 -27.25
CA ALA A 175 -53.77 34.52 -28.56
C ALA A 175 -53.41 35.66 -29.52
N PHE A 176 -54.07 36.82 -29.40
CA PHE A 176 -53.84 38.01 -30.23
C PHE A 176 -53.32 39.20 -29.40
N ARG A 177 -52.58 38.88 -28.33
CA ARG A 177 -51.94 39.81 -27.40
C ARG A 177 -51.03 40.80 -28.15
N ARG A 178 -51.02 42.06 -27.72
CA ARG A 178 -50.20 43.13 -28.32
C ARG A 178 -49.05 43.47 -27.38
N PRO A 179 -47.78 43.39 -27.84
CA PRO A 179 -46.64 43.87 -27.06
C PRO A 179 -46.82 45.36 -26.71
N PRO A 180 -46.53 45.78 -25.47
CA PRO A 180 -46.74 47.16 -25.04
C PRO A 180 -45.87 48.15 -25.81
N GLU A 181 -46.40 49.34 -26.08
CA GLU A 181 -45.68 50.40 -26.78
C GLU A 181 -44.49 50.91 -25.95
N VAL A 182 -43.27 50.62 -26.43
CA VAL A 182 -42.05 51.20 -25.88
C VAL A 182 -41.98 52.68 -26.27
N ARG A 183 -42.53 53.56 -25.43
CA ARG A 183 -42.34 55.02 -25.54
C ARG A 183 -40.85 55.35 -25.63
N GLN A 184 -40.43 55.93 -26.75
CA GLN A 184 -39.08 56.45 -26.88
C GLN A 184 -38.95 57.69 -25.99
N LEU A 185 -38.04 57.63 -25.01
CA LEU A 185 -37.63 58.78 -24.23
C LEU A 185 -36.94 59.78 -25.15
N THR A 186 -37.58 60.93 -25.37
CA THR A 186 -36.96 62.08 -26.05
C THR A 186 -35.79 62.60 -25.23
N SER A 187 -34.76 63.11 -25.91
CA SER A 187 -33.60 63.71 -25.26
C SER A 187 -33.98 65.06 -24.65
N SER A 188 -34.10 65.13 -23.32
CA SER A 188 -34.14 66.41 -22.61
C SER A 188 -32.78 67.10 -22.63
N GLU A 189 -32.80 68.40 -22.88
CA GLU A 189 -31.60 69.24 -22.95
C GLU A 189 -31.21 69.80 -21.56
N ASN A 190 -29.93 70.15 -21.43
CA ASN A 190 -29.35 71.15 -20.52
C ASN A 190 -29.69 71.14 -19.02
N ALA A 191 -28.71 70.73 -18.19
CA ALA A 191 -28.25 71.52 -17.03
C ALA A 191 -26.93 70.99 -16.42
N GLY A 192 -26.07 71.92 -15.99
CA GLY A 192 -25.15 71.78 -14.86
C GLY A 192 -23.94 70.84 -15.01
N ASP A 193 -22.74 71.41 -14.94
CA ASP A 193 -21.50 70.63 -14.88
C ASP A 193 -21.24 70.02 -13.50
N GLN A 194 -20.84 68.75 -13.50
CA GLN A 194 -19.99 68.03 -12.53
C GLN A 194 -20.11 66.51 -12.74
N ASP A 195 -18.97 65.83 -12.54
CA ASP A 195 -18.67 64.41 -12.78
C ASP A 195 -19.34 63.74 -14.00
N LEU A 196 -18.67 63.88 -15.16
CA LEU A 196 -19.00 63.17 -16.39
C LEU A 196 -18.92 61.62 -16.25
N SER A 197 -18.07 61.12 -15.34
CA SER A 197 -17.84 59.68 -15.14
C SER A 197 -18.95 59.04 -14.32
N ALA A 198 -19.44 59.71 -13.27
CA ALA A 198 -20.64 59.33 -12.55
C ALA A 198 -21.87 59.40 -13.47
N LYS A 199 -22.03 60.49 -14.23
CA LYS A 199 -23.13 60.62 -15.21
C LYS A 199 -23.08 59.51 -16.28
N LEU A 200 -21.90 59.10 -16.75
CA LEU A 200 -21.76 57.96 -17.67
C LEU A 200 -22.05 56.60 -17.01
N LYS A 201 -21.54 56.35 -15.79
CA LYS A 201 -21.84 55.12 -15.03
C LYS A 201 -23.33 55.02 -14.70
N GLN A 202 -23.95 56.09 -14.24
CA GLN A 202 -25.38 56.17 -13.96
C GLN A 202 -26.17 55.95 -15.25
N LYS A 203 -25.90 56.68 -16.34
CA LYS A 203 -26.58 56.48 -17.64
C LYS A 203 -26.36 55.07 -18.24
N GLN A 204 -25.31 54.35 -17.86
CA GLN A 204 -25.13 52.93 -18.15
C GLN A 204 -25.91 52.01 -17.19
N LEU A 205 -25.95 52.34 -15.89
CA LEU A 205 -26.70 51.61 -14.87
C LEU A 205 -28.21 51.75 -15.10
N ASP A 206 -28.70 52.93 -15.42
CA ASP A 206 -30.06 53.22 -15.86
C ASP A 206 -30.34 52.49 -17.18
N LYS A 207 -29.43 52.52 -18.17
CA LYS A 207 -29.56 51.67 -19.36
C LYS A 207 -29.47 50.16 -19.07
N LYS A 208 -29.01 49.72 -17.90
CA LYS A 208 -28.95 48.31 -17.47
C LYS A 208 -30.21 47.93 -16.68
N GLN A 209 -30.70 48.80 -15.80
CA GLN A 209 -31.94 48.68 -15.04
C GLN A 209 -33.17 48.84 -15.94
N HIS A 210 -33.20 49.82 -16.84
CA HIS A 210 -34.23 49.96 -17.86
C HIS A 210 -34.23 48.78 -18.84
N ARG A 211 -33.06 48.23 -19.22
CA ARG A 211 -33.01 46.96 -19.98
C ARG A 211 -33.43 45.75 -19.16
N ALA A 212 -33.19 45.73 -17.84
CA ALA A 212 -33.69 44.68 -16.95
C ALA A 212 -35.22 44.79 -16.74
N GLN A 213 -35.76 46.00 -16.59
CA GLN A 213 -37.19 46.28 -16.53
C GLN A 213 -37.87 45.93 -17.85
N ILE A 214 -37.31 46.28 -19.02
CA ILE A 214 -37.81 45.79 -20.32
C ILE A 214 -37.73 44.26 -20.41
N ARG A 215 -36.74 43.62 -19.78
CA ARG A 215 -36.61 42.14 -19.74
C ARG A 215 -37.58 41.47 -18.74
N ALA A 216 -38.10 42.21 -17.78
CA ALA A 216 -39.06 41.75 -16.77
C ALA A 216 -40.53 42.18 -17.07
N ALA A 217 -40.72 43.21 -17.89
CA ALA A 217 -42.01 43.72 -18.38
C ALA A 217 -42.27 43.33 -19.85
N LYS A 218 -41.43 42.47 -20.43
CA LYS A 218 -41.76 41.73 -21.65
C LYS A 218 -42.71 40.60 -21.29
N GLU A 219 -43.74 40.45 -22.12
CA GLU A 219 -44.54 39.23 -22.18
C GLU A 219 -43.61 38.06 -22.60
N ALA A 220 -43.81 36.89 -21.98
CA ALA A 220 -42.96 35.70 -22.02
C ALA A 220 -41.42 35.94 -21.90
N GLY A 221 -40.86 35.65 -20.72
CA GLY A 221 -39.41 35.67 -20.50
C GLY A 221 -38.65 34.74 -21.45
N TYR A 222 -37.38 35.07 -21.72
CA TYR A 222 -36.52 34.29 -22.63
C TYR A 222 -36.55 32.78 -22.33
N GLU A 223 -36.45 32.41 -21.05
CA GLU A 223 -36.51 31.01 -20.61
C GLU A 223 -37.85 30.34 -20.95
N GLN A 224 -38.99 30.99 -20.72
CA GLN A 224 -40.32 30.43 -21.00
C GLN A 224 -40.50 30.07 -22.48
N ILE A 225 -40.08 30.97 -23.38
CA ILE A 225 -40.12 30.74 -24.83
C ILE A 225 -39.18 29.58 -25.21
N HIS A 226 -37.95 29.59 -24.71
CA HIS A 226 -36.93 28.62 -25.13
C HIS A 226 -37.15 27.23 -24.53
N ARG A 227 -37.71 27.11 -23.32
CA ARG A 227 -38.15 25.83 -22.75
C ARG A 227 -39.33 25.24 -23.50
N ALA A 228 -40.29 26.06 -23.96
CA ALA A 228 -41.37 25.59 -24.82
C ALA A 228 -40.83 25.05 -26.17
N LEU A 229 -39.99 25.83 -26.85
CA LEU A 229 -39.31 25.43 -28.10
C LEU A 229 -38.49 24.13 -27.93
N LEU A 230 -37.75 24.00 -26.82
CA LEU A 230 -36.92 22.84 -26.53
C LEU A 230 -37.72 21.52 -26.49
N THR A 231 -39.02 21.55 -26.16
CA THR A 231 -39.83 20.32 -26.11
C THR A 231 -40.05 19.63 -27.45
N GLY A 232 -39.99 20.36 -28.57
CA GLY A 232 -40.05 19.78 -29.93
C GLY A 232 -38.69 19.73 -30.61
N LEU A 233 -37.78 20.65 -30.26
CA LEU A 233 -36.42 20.72 -30.80
C LEU A 233 -35.39 19.90 -30.00
N ILE A 234 -35.86 19.00 -29.11
CA ILE A 234 -35.03 18.21 -28.18
C ILE A 234 -33.99 17.33 -28.89
N ALA A 235 -34.28 16.89 -30.12
CA ALA A 235 -33.34 16.12 -30.95
C ALA A 235 -32.28 16.99 -31.66
N ASN A 236 -32.47 18.31 -31.70
CA ASN A 236 -31.61 19.27 -32.41
C ASN A 236 -30.75 20.11 -31.43
N VAL A 237 -30.49 19.58 -30.23
CA VAL A 237 -29.57 20.19 -29.26
C VAL A 237 -28.13 19.80 -29.56
N GLY A 238 -27.17 20.65 -29.15
CA GLY A 238 -25.77 20.31 -29.18
C GLY A 238 -24.90 21.11 -28.23
N MET A 239 -23.82 20.48 -27.77
CA MET A 239 -22.75 21.11 -27.00
C MET A 239 -21.56 21.41 -27.93
N LYS A 240 -20.99 22.60 -27.81
CA LYS A 240 -19.80 23.01 -28.56
C LYS A 240 -18.61 22.09 -28.24
N SER A 241 -17.92 21.59 -29.27
CA SER A 241 -16.70 20.79 -29.14
C SER A 241 -15.58 21.60 -28.44
N PRO A 242 -14.77 21.01 -27.54
CA PRO A 242 -13.69 21.74 -26.85
C PRO A 242 -12.65 22.30 -27.83
N ASP A 243 -12.20 21.45 -28.75
CA ASP A 243 -11.07 21.67 -29.65
C ASP A 243 -11.49 22.28 -31.00
N GLY A 244 -12.76 22.68 -31.12
CA GLY A 244 -13.44 22.82 -32.41
C GLY A 244 -14.34 24.04 -32.59
N ASN A 245 -14.80 24.19 -33.83
CA ASN A 245 -15.84 25.16 -34.23
C ASN A 245 -17.17 24.46 -34.60
N ASP A 246 -17.23 23.15 -34.37
CA ASP A 246 -18.37 22.25 -34.43
C ASP A 246 -19.06 22.10 -33.06
N TYR A 247 -20.23 21.46 -33.09
CA TYR A 247 -21.05 21.09 -31.95
C TYR A 247 -21.35 19.60 -32.07
N THR A 248 -21.12 18.86 -30.99
CA THR A 248 -21.62 17.49 -30.83
C THR A 248 -23.09 17.56 -30.45
N GLY A 249 -23.94 17.02 -31.29
CA GLY A 249 -25.39 16.94 -31.09
C GLY A 249 -25.85 15.60 -30.52
N ALA A 250 -27.17 15.45 -30.41
CA ALA A 250 -27.82 14.17 -30.16
C ALA A 250 -27.45 13.12 -31.24
N ARG A 251 -27.52 11.84 -30.88
CA ARG A 251 -27.21 10.67 -31.74
C ARG A 251 -25.83 10.75 -32.41
N GLY A 252 -24.83 11.35 -31.74
CA GLY A 252 -23.46 11.46 -32.23
C GLY A 252 -23.24 12.43 -33.40
N SER A 253 -24.27 13.16 -33.82
CA SER A 253 -24.18 14.12 -34.92
C SER A 253 -23.14 15.22 -34.64
N ARG A 254 -22.49 15.75 -35.69
CA ARG A 254 -21.62 16.93 -35.60
C ARG A 254 -22.08 18.00 -36.58
N PHE A 255 -22.35 19.21 -36.08
CA PHE A 255 -22.85 20.31 -36.89
C PHE A 255 -22.13 21.64 -36.60
N HIS A 256 -22.23 22.58 -37.53
CA HIS A 256 -21.78 23.96 -37.34
C HIS A 256 -22.98 24.92 -37.27
N LEU A 257 -22.82 26.09 -36.64
CA LEU A 257 -23.84 27.13 -36.74
C LEU A 257 -23.85 27.71 -38.16
N PHE A 258 -25.03 27.98 -38.71
CA PHE A 258 -25.15 28.58 -40.05
C PHE A 258 -24.54 30.01 -40.07
N PRO A 259 -23.76 30.41 -41.09
CA PRO A 259 -23.04 31.69 -41.10
C PRO A 259 -23.90 32.96 -40.94
N ALA A 260 -25.19 32.91 -41.28
CA ALA A 260 -26.13 34.02 -41.12
C ALA A 260 -26.97 33.97 -39.82
N SER A 261 -26.65 33.06 -38.89
CA SER A 261 -27.20 33.06 -37.52
C SER A 261 -26.55 34.18 -36.70
N ALA A 262 -27.33 34.81 -35.83
CA ALA A 262 -26.83 35.78 -34.85
C ALA A 262 -25.72 35.19 -33.96
N LEU A 263 -25.82 33.89 -33.68
CA LEU A 263 -24.92 33.17 -32.78
C LEU A 263 -23.64 32.68 -33.46
N PHE A 264 -23.51 32.80 -34.78
CA PHE A 264 -22.33 32.33 -35.53
C PHE A 264 -21.01 32.92 -35.02
N LYS A 265 -21.04 34.19 -34.56
CA LYS A 265 -19.89 34.84 -33.91
C LYS A 265 -19.81 34.55 -32.41
N ALA A 266 -20.95 34.41 -31.72
CA ALA A 266 -21.02 34.28 -30.27
C ALA A 266 -20.65 32.87 -29.76
N LYS A 267 -20.98 31.83 -30.53
CA LYS A 267 -20.64 30.40 -30.29
C LYS A 267 -20.79 29.95 -28.82
N PRO A 268 -22.01 30.01 -28.24
CA PRO A 268 -22.26 29.62 -26.84
C PRO A 268 -21.97 28.14 -26.61
N LYS A 269 -21.80 27.72 -25.34
CA LYS A 269 -21.47 26.32 -25.01
C LYS A 269 -22.57 25.33 -25.42
N TRP A 270 -23.83 25.73 -25.32
CA TRP A 270 -25.00 24.90 -25.60
C TRP A 270 -26.00 25.63 -26.51
N VAL A 271 -26.55 24.90 -27.48
CA VAL A 271 -27.55 25.41 -28.43
C VAL A 271 -28.69 24.41 -28.65
N MET A 272 -29.82 24.93 -29.14
CA MET A 272 -30.82 24.18 -29.91
C MET A 272 -31.02 24.84 -31.29
N ALA A 273 -31.46 24.07 -32.28
CA ALA A 273 -31.72 24.54 -33.64
C ALA A 273 -33.11 24.10 -34.15
N ALA A 274 -33.75 24.92 -35.00
CA ALA A 274 -35.01 24.54 -35.65
C ALA A 274 -34.81 23.35 -36.59
N GLU A 275 -33.74 23.38 -37.39
CA GLU A 275 -33.38 22.37 -38.36
C GLU A 275 -31.86 22.17 -38.44
N LEU A 276 -31.44 20.98 -38.86
CA LEU A 276 -30.07 20.66 -39.25
C LEU A 276 -30.10 20.36 -40.76
N VAL A 277 -29.36 21.12 -41.55
CA VAL A 277 -29.37 21.04 -43.03
C VAL A 277 -27.98 20.74 -43.55
N GLU A 278 -27.84 19.63 -44.27
CA GLU A 278 -26.58 19.23 -44.89
C GLU A 278 -26.38 19.94 -46.25
N THR A 279 -25.16 20.46 -46.47
CA THR A 279 -24.77 21.15 -47.71
C THR A 279 -23.30 20.84 -48.04
N THR A 280 -22.37 21.75 -47.74
CA THR A 280 -20.92 21.44 -47.69
C THR A 280 -20.52 20.84 -46.34
N LYS A 281 -21.35 21.06 -45.31
CA LYS A 281 -21.32 20.46 -43.97
C LYS A 281 -22.75 20.43 -43.42
N LEU A 282 -22.97 19.74 -42.31
CA LEU A 282 -24.21 19.83 -41.54
C LEU A 282 -24.27 21.18 -40.80
N TYR A 283 -25.27 22.00 -41.11
CA TYR A 283 -25.47 23.33 -40.51
C TYR A 283 -26.78 23.42 -39.72
N ALA A 284 -26.67 23.86 -38.47
CA ALA A 284 -27.80 24.27 -37.65
C ALA A 284 -28.35 25.64 -38.08
N ARG A 285 -29.64 25.71 -38.42
CA ARG A 285 -30.35 26.94 -38.78
C ARG A 285 -31.46 27.26 -37.78
N ASP A 286 -31.73 28.56 -37.65
CA ASP A 286 -32.51 29.21 -36.59
C ASP A 286 -32.17 28.65 -35.21
N VAL A 287 -31.10 29.20 -34.64
CA VAL A 287 -30.40 28.70 -33.46
C VAL A 287 -30.71 29.57 -32.25
N ALA A 288 -30.68 29.00 -31.04
CA ALA A 288 -30.61 29.78 -29.80
C ALA A 288 -29.74 29.14 -28.74
N ALA A 289 -29.22 29.97 -27.83
CA ALA A 289 -28.50 29.53 -26.65
C ALA A 289 -29.46 28.96 -25.59
N ILE A 290 -29.13 27.79 -25.03
CA ILE A 290 -29.89 27.12 -23.97
C ILE A 290 -29.01 26.80 -22.75
N GLN A 291 -29.64 26.49 -21.63
CA GLN A 291 -28.99 25.87 -20.47
C GLN A 291 -29.21 24.34 -20.51
N PRO A 292 -28.21 23.49 -20.25
CA PRO A 292 -28.38 22.03 -20.30
C PRO A 292 -29.38 21.50 -19.27
N GLU A 293 -29.54 22.17 -18.13
CA GLU A 293 -30.49 21.80 -17.07
C GLU A 293 -31.95 21.85 -17.56
N TRP A 294 -32.26 22.64 -18.60
CA TRP A 294 -33.59 22.69 -19.21
C TRP A 294 -33.95 21.37 -19.94
N ILE A 295 -32.95 20.62 -20.42
CA ILE A 295 -33.15 19.33 -21.10
C ILE A 295 -33.71 18.30 -20.11
N GLU A 296 -33.10 18.20 -18.93
CA GLU A 296 -33.56 17.31 -17.85
C GLU A 296 -34.95 17.72 -17.35
N GLN A 297 -35.23 19.02 -17.21
CA GLN A 297 -36.51 19.53 -16.69
C GLN A 297 -37.69 19.40 -17.66
N GLU A 298 -37.47 19.49 -18.98
CA GLU A 298 -38.54 19.39 -19.98
C GLU A 298 -38.68 17.98 -20.58
N ALA A 299 -37.61 17.17 -20.55
CA ALA A 299 -37.58 15.81 -21.11
C ALA A 299 -37.02 14.73 -20.14
N PRO A 300 -37.47 14.65 -18.86
CA PRO A 300 -36.96 13.67 -17.88
C PRO A 300 -37.25 12.20 -18.25
N HIS A 301 -38.07 11.98 -19.28
CA HIS A 301 -38.43 10.66 -19.82
C HIS A 301 -37.59 10.25 -21.05
N LEU A 302 -36.73 11.16 -21.57
CA LEU A 302 -35.82 10.88 -22.69
C LEU A 302 -34.34 10.83 -22.25
N VAL A 303 -34.03 11.42 -21.10
CA VAL A 303 -32.69 11.35 -20.52
C VAL A 303 -32.44 9.99 -19.85
N ARG A 304 -31.17 9.58 -19.80
CA ARG A 304 -30.71 8.35 -19.14
C ARG A 304 -29.69 8.70 -18.05
N TYR A 305 -29.98 8.24 -16.84
CA TYR A 305 -29.15 8.40 -15.66
C TYR A 305 -28.20 7.22 -15.56
N HIS A 306 -26.90 7.50 -15.44
CA HIS A 306 -25.84 6.49 -15.28
C HIS A 306 -25.09 6.82 -13.99
N TYR A 307 -24.95 5.84 -13.10
CA TYR A 307 -24.28 6.01 -11.82
C TYR A 307 -22.94 5.27 -11.84
N PHE A 308 -21.89 5.89 -11.30
CA PHE A 308 -20.52 5.40 -11.31
C PHE A 308 -19.74 5.94 -10.11
N GLU A 309 -18.61 5.31 -9.78
CA GLU A 309 -17.80 5.65 -8.59
C GLU A 309 -18.64 5.75 -7.28
N PRO A 310 -19.39 4.70 -6.89
CA PRO A 310 -20.04 4.65 -5.59
C PRO A 310 -18.99 4.52 -4.48
N HIS A 311 -19.04 5.38 -3.47
CA HIS A 311 -18.05 5.44 -2.39
C HIS A 311 -18.60 6.12 -1.14
N TRP A 312 -17.90 5.94 -0.02
CA TRP A 312 -18.20 6.60 1.24
C TRP A 312 -17.71 8.06 1.27
N GLU A 313 -18.60 9.05 1.50
CA GLU A 313 -18.17 10.43 1.79
C GLU A 313 -18.24 10.71 3.30
N GLN A 314 -17.10 10.54 3.99
CA GLN A 314 -16.93 10.75 5.43
C GLN A 314 -17.54 12.09 5.94
N LYS A 315 -17.46 13.16 5.14
CA LYS A 315 -17.97 14.50 5.48
C LYS A 315 -19.49 14.60 5.52
N ARG A 316 -20.20 13.72 4.80
CA ARG A 316 -21.67 13.61 4.87
C ARG A 316 -22.10 12.52 5.82
N GLY A 317 -21.31 11.46 5.91
CA GLY A 317 -21.70 10.21 6.55
C GLY A 317 -22.77 9.47 5.73
N GLU A 318 -22.69 9.51 4.40
CA GLU A 318 -23.54 8.73 3.49
C GLU A 318 -22.69 8.15 2.34
N VAL A 319 -23.09 6.99 1.79
CA VAL A 319 -22.54 6.49 0.52
C VAL A 319 -23.12 7.32 -0.62
N ILE A 320 -22.24 7.91 -1.44
CA ILE A 320 -22.59 8.70 -2.62
C ILE A 320 -22.07 8.05 -3.89
N ALA A 321 -22.70 8.37 -5.02
CA ALA A 321 -22.21 8.03 -6.35
C ALA A 321 -22.19 9.27 -7.25
N SER A 322 -21.45 9.16 -8.35
CA SER A 322 -21.45 10.13 -9.43
C SER A 322 -22.52 9.79 -10.45
N GLU A 323 -23.45 10.72 -10.69
CA GLU A 323 -24.50 10.59 -11.69
C GLU A 323 -24.11 11.35 -12.97
N ARG A 324 -24.28 10.70 -14.13
CA ARG A 324 -24.17 11.29 -15.47
C ARG A 324 -25.52 11.22 -16.16
N VAL A 325 -26.02 12.36 -16.63
CA VAL A 325 -27.28 12.48 -17.36
C VAL A 325 -26.96 12.62 -18.85
N THR A 326 -27.43 11.69 -19.67
CA THR A 326 -27.26 11.73 -21.13
C THR A 326 -28.60 11.82 -21.85
N LEU A 327 -28.65 12.47 -23.02
CA LEU A 327 -29.79 12.54 -23.92
C LEU A 327 -29.33 12.02 -25.29
N TYR A 328 -29.87 10.89 -25.76
CA TYR A 328 -29.50 10.30 -27.05
C TYR A 328 -27.97 10.21 -27.27
N GLY A 329 -27.23 9.77 -26.24
CA GLY A 329 -25.76 9.69 -26.24
C GLY A 329 -25.02 11.01 -25.94
N LEU A 330 -25.64 12.17 -26.10
CA LEU A 330 -25.04 13.45 -25.73
C LEU A 330 -25.04 13.62 -24.20
N THR A 331 -23.88 13.88 -23.60
CA THR A 331 -23.79 14.12 -22.14
C THR A 331 -24.29 15.52 -21.80
N VAL A 332 -25.38 15.59 -21.02
CA VAL A 332 -26.04 16.83 -20.59
C VAL A 332 -25.44 17.32 -19.27
N LEU A 333 -25.41 16.44 -18.26
CA LEU A 333 -24.70 16.65 -16.99
C LEU A 333 -23.62 15.58 -16.83
N PRO A 334 -22.32 15.93 -16.77
CA PRO A 334 -21.24 14.94 -16.79
C PRO A 334 -21.03 14.21 -15.45
N ARG A 335 -21.27 14.90 -14.33
CA ARG A 335 -21.09 14.41 -12.96
C ARG A 335 -21.92 15.25 -11.98
N ARG A 336 -22.86 14.64 -11.27
CA ARG A 336 -23.64 15.20 -10.16
C ARG A 336 -23.55 14.24 -8.96
N PRO A 337 -23.15 14.67 -7.75
CA PRO A 337 -23.07 13.78 -6.59
C PRO A 337 -24.49 13.49 -6.06
N VAL A 338 -24.82 12.21 -5.90
CA VAL A 338 -26.14 11.73 -5.44
C VAL A 338 -26.00 10.69 -4.32
N SER A 339 -26.99 10.65 -3.42
CA SER A 339 -27.06 9.68 -2.31
C SER A 339 -27.38 8.28 -2.85
N TYR A 340 -26.44 7.34 -2.72
CA TYR A 340 -26.47 6.09 -3.50
C TYR A 340 -27.40 5.02 -2.94
N GLY A 341 -27.67 5.03 -1.63
CA GLY A 341 -28.58 4.06 -1.00
C GLY A 341 -30.02 4.06 -1.53
N ARG A 342 -30.44 5.08 -2.28
CA ARG A 342 -31.75 5.12 -2.97
C ARG A 342 -31.72 4.59 -4.40
N ILE A 343 -30.53 4.27 -4.91
CA ILE A 343 -30.27 3.84 -6.28
C ILE A 343 -29.93 2.35 -6.28
N ALA A 344 -28.95 1.95 -5.47
CA ALA A 344 -28.59 0.56 -5.22
C ALA A 344 -28.46 0.35 -3.68
N PRO A 345 -29.54 -0.04 -2.98
CA PRO A 345 -29.54 -0.09 -1.52
C PRO A 345 -28.61 -1.17 -0.94
N GLU A 346 -28.47 -2.29 -1.64
CA GLU A 346 -27.64 -3.45 -1.24
C GLU A 346 -26.14 -3.11 -1.35
N GLU A 347 -25.69 -2.69 -2.53
CA GLU A 347 -24.31 -2.24 -2.79
C GLU A 347 -23.92 -1.06 -1.87
N ALA A 348 -24.83 -0.11 -1.65
CA ALA A 348 -24.59 1.00 -0.73
C ALA A 348 -24.53 0.58 0.75
N ARG A 349 -25.23 -0.49 1.15
CA ARG A 349 -25.09 -1.10 2.49
C ARG A 349 -23.74 -1.81 2.62
N GLU A 350 -23.29 -2.51 1.59
CA GLU A 350 -21.97 -3.15 1.57
C GLU A 350 -20.84 -2.11 1.67
N ILE A 351 -20.84 -1.07 0.85
CA ILE A 351 -19.87 0.02 0.90
C ILE A 351 -19.91 0.73 2.27
N PHE A 352 -21.09 0.91 2.86
CA PHE A 352 -21.22 1.45 4.21
C PHE A 352 -20.55 0.54 5.26
N ILE A 353 -20.78 -0.77 5.23
CA ILE A 353 -20.14 -1.69 6.18
C ILE A 353 -18.61 -1.69 5.98
N ARG A 354 -18.13 -1.90 4.75
CA ARG A 354 -16.70 -2.00 4.44
C ARG A 354 -15.95 -0.71 4.78
N SER A 355 -16.40 0.45 4.30
CA SER A 355 -15.71 1.72 4.56
C SER A 355 -15.96 2.27 5.97
N ALA A 356 -17.22 2.36 6.41
CA ALA A 356 -17.54 3.08 7.64
C ALA A 356 -17.31 2.25 8.91
N LEU A 357 -17.58 0.94 8.88
CA LEU A 357 -17.53 0.06 10.07
C LEU A 357 -16.26 -0.79 10.13
N VAL A 358 -15.85 -1.44 9.03
CA VAL A 358 -14.66 -2.31 8.96
C VAL A 358 -13.38 -1.47 8.91
N ALA A 359 -13.21 -0.64 7.87
CA ALA A 359 -12.09 0.32 7.77
C ALA A 359 -12.22 1.52 8.75
N GLN A 360 -13.33 1.60 9.51
CA GLN A 360 -13.60 2.57 10.57
C GLN A 360 -13.54 4.05 10.12
N GLU A 361 -13.90 4.35 8.86
CA GLU A 361 -13.87 5.70 8.29
C GLU A 361 -15.04 6.62 8.75
N CYS A 362 -15.48 6.53 10.02
CA CYS A 362 -16.52 7.42 10.54
C CYS A 362 -16.26 7.91 11.97
N ASP A 363 -16.67 9.15 12.28
CA ASP A 363 -16.69 9.70 13.64
C ASP A 363 -17.95 9.20 14.39
N LEU A 364 -18.01 7.89 14.63
CA LEU A 364 -19.08 7.29 15.43
C LEU A 364 -18.73 7.33 16.92
N LYS A 365 -19.62 7.91 17.72
CA LYS A 365 -19.45 8.07 19.19
C LYS A 365 -20.23 7.02 19.99
N ALA A 366 -20.55 5.88 19.37
CA ALA A 366 -21.19 4.75 20.03
C ALA A 366 -20.16 3.89 20.77
N GLU A 367 -20.53 3.32 21.91
CA GLU A 367 -19.60 2.61 22.79
C GLU A 367 -18.98 1.38 22.11
N PHE A 368 -19.77 0.63 21.33
CA PHE A 368 -19.28 -0.53 20.58
C PHE A 368 -18.15 -0.15 19.63
N PHE A 369 -18.26 0.99 18.94
CA PHE A 369 -17.29 1.40 17.91
C PHE A 369 -15.96 1.84 18.55
N VAL A 370 -16.03 2.53 19.69
CA VAL A 370 -14.84 2.91 20.48
C VAL A 370 -14.14 1.67 21.06
N HIS A 371 -14.91 0.69 21.54
CA HIS A 371 -14.40 -0.61 22.01
C HIS A 371 -13.74 -1.40 20.87
N ASN A 372 -14.44 -1.61 19.75
CA ASN A 372 -13.94 -2.32 18.58
C ASN A 372 -12.65 -1.70 18.05
N LYS A 373 -12.60 -0.37 17.92
CA LYS A 373 -11.42 0.40 17.48
C LYS A 373 -10.21 0.21 18.40
N LYS A 374 -10.44 0.15 19.71
CA LYS A 374 -9.39 -0.14 20.71
C LYS A 374 -8.89 -1.59 20.61
N LEU A 375 -9.81 -2.55 20.51
CA LEU A 375 -9.49 -3.98 20.51
C LEU A 375 -8.78 -4.41 19.21
N ILE A 376 -9.24 -3.96 18.05
CA ILE A 376 -8.56 -4.18 16.76
C ILE A 376 -7.14 -3.64 16.83
N LYS A 377 -6.94 -2.39 17.32
CA LYS A 377 -5.59 -1.83 17.49
C LYS A 377 -4.71 -2.68 18.42
N GLU A 378 -5.25 -3.15 19.55
CA GLU A 378 -4.52 -4.02 20.49
C GLU A 378 -4.10 -5.35 19.83
N ILE A 379 -4.89 -5.87 18.89
CA ILE A 379 -4.60 -7.12 18.16
C ILE A 379 -3.65 -6.88 16.99
N THR A 380 -3.77 -5.80 16.21
CA THR A 380 -2.75 -5.39 15.21
C THR A 380 -1.40 -5.16 15.88
N GLU A 381 -1.39 -4.55 17.07
CA GLU A 381 -0.17 -4.41 17.87
C GLU A 381 0.42 -5.77 18.30
N LEU A 382 -0.40 -6.81 18.54
CA LEU A 382 0.06 -8.18 18.84
C LEU A 382 0.51 -8.93 17.58
N GLU A 383 -0.17 -8.73 16.45
CA GLU A 383 0.19 -9.24 15.13
C GLU A 383 1.61 -8.81 14.76
N HIS A 384 1.84 -7.49 14.78
CA HIS A 384 3.17 -6.91 14.60
C HIS A 384 4.17 -7.56 15.57
N LYS A 385 3.87 -7.59 16.89
CA LYS A 385 4.74 -8.23 17.91
C LYS A 385 5.05 -9.71 17.64
N SER A 386 4.24 -10.40 16.84
CA SER A 386 4.39 -11.83 16.52
C SER A 386 5.13 -12.15 15.21
N ARG A 387 5.25 -11.18 14.28
CA ARG A 387 5.67 -11.38 12.88
C ARG A 387 4.83 -12.36 12.05
N LYS A 388 3.65 -12.79 12.52
CA LYS A 388 2.65 -13.50 11.70
C LYS A 388 1.69 -12.46 11.15
N GLN A 389 1.44 -12.45 9.84
CA GLN A 389 0.58 -11.47 9.17
C GLN A 389 -0.91 -11.89 9.17
N ASP A 390 -1.25 -12.82 10.07
CA ASP A 390 -2.48 -13.59 10.09
C ASP A 390 -2.99 -13.76 11.55
N VAL A 391 -2.69 -12.80 12.43
CA VAL A 391 -3.21 -12.82 13.82
C VAL A 391 -4.57 -12.16 13.90
N LEU A 392 -4.71 -10.97 13.31
CA LEU A 392 -6.01 -10.37 13.07
C LEU A 392 -6.78 -11.21 12.03
N VAL A 393 -8.10 -11.28 12.15
CA VAL A 393 -8.96 -11.73 11.04
C VAL A 393 -8.96 -10.69 9.92
N ASP A 394 -9.29 -11.09 8.69
CA ASP A 394 -9.31 -10.19 7.55
C ASP A 394 -10.53 -9.26 7.54
N ASP A 395 -10.50 -8.28 6.62
CA ASP A 395 -11.61 -7.34 6.39
C ASP A 395 -12.90 -8.07 5.93
N GLU A 396 -12.80 -9.30 5.42
CA GLU A 396 -13.97 -10.09 4.99
C GLU A 396 -14.67 -10.75 6.19
N ALA A 397 -13.92 -11.30 7.14
CA ALA A 397 -14.46 -11.78 8.41
C ALA A 397 -15.09 -10.63 9.23
N LEU A 398 -14.43 -9.45 9.24
CA LEU A 398 -15.00 -8.23 9.84
C LEU A 398 -16.26 -7.77 9.11
N PHE A 399 -16.29 -7.83 7.77
CA PHE A 399 -17.47 -7.54 6.97
C PHE A 399 -18.61 -8.51 7.31
N ALA A 400 -18.36 -9.82 7.31
CA ALA A 400 -19.32 -10.85 7.65
C ALA A 400 -19.94 -10.65 9.04
N PHE A 401 -19.11 -10.38 10.06
CA PHE A 401 -19.57 -10.09 11.42
C PHE A 401 -20.64 -8.98 11.43
N TYR A 402 -20.38 -7.85 10.79
CA TYR A 402 -21.36 -6.76 10.69
C TYR A 402 -22.52 -7.10 9.75
N HIS A 403 -22.27 -7.77 8.63
CA HIS A 403 -23.28 -8.12 7.62
C HIS A 403 -24.38 -9.02 8.19
N GLU A 404 -24.04 -10.00 9.03
CA GLU A 404 -24.99 -10.87 9.73
C GLU A 404 -25.87 -10.12 10.76
N ARG A 405 -25.37 -9.01 11.32
CA ARG A 405 -25.94 -8.34 12.50
C ARG A 405 -26.70 -7.05 12.17
N LEU A 406 -26.45 -6.44 11.02
CA LEU A 406 -27.24 -5.33 10.48
C LEU A 406 -28.39 -5.88 9.61
N PRO A 407 -29.61 -5.34 9.68
CA PRO A 407 -30.68 -5.70 8.74
C PRO A 407 -30.33 -5.27 7.30
N GLU A 408 -30.96 -5.89 6.31
CA GLU A 408 -30.85 -5.51 4.89
C GLU A 408 -31.45 -4.13 4.64
N ILE A 409 -32.67 -3.91 5.15
CA ILE A 409 -33.47 -2.69 4.99
C ILE A 409 -34.05 -2.31 6.36
N ALA A 410 -33.92 -1.03 6.73
CA ALA A 410 -34.50 -0.50 7.95
C ALA A 410 -35.87 0.16 7.68
N TRP A 411 -36.75 0.19 8.68
CA TRP A 411 -38.13 0.66 8.56
C TRP A 411 -38.44 1.73 9.60
N LYS A 412 -39.08 2.82 9.19
CA LYS A 412 -39.38 3.96 10.08
C LYS A 412 -40.83 3.99 10.57
N ASP A 413 -41.01 4.01 11.88
CA ASP A 413 -42.32 4.09 12.54
C ASP A 413 -42.91 5.52 12.54
N ALA A 414 -44.20 5.64 12.89
CA ALA A 414 -44.92 6.91 12.95
C ALA A 414 -44.42 7.93 14.01
N GLN A 415 -43.62 7.52 14.99
CA GLN A 415 -42.97 8.41 15.98
C GLN A 415 -41.52 8.76 15.60
N GLY A 416 -40.97 8.09 14.60
CA GLY A 416 -39.65 8.32 14.04
C GLY A 416 -38.56 7.36 14.50
N GLY A 417 -38.90 6.31 15.25
CA GLY A 417 -38.00 5.18 15.51
C GLY A 417 -37.69 4.42 14.22
N VAL A 418 -36.53 3.77 14.17
CA VAL A 418 -36.06 3.00 13.00
C VAL A 418 -35.75 1.57 13.45
N TRP A 419 -36.27 0.59 12.71
CA TRP A 419 -36.35 -0.82 13.12
C TRP A 419 -35.84 -1.76 12.02
N GLY A 420 -35.39 -2.96 12.40
CA GLY A 420 -34.80 -3.92 11.46
C GLY A 420 -35.78 -4.77 10.64
N SER A 421 -37.08 -4.69 10.89
CA SER A 421 -38.11 -5.39 10.09
C SER A 421 -39.39 -4.55 9.98
N GLU A 422 -40.20 -4.80 8.94
CA GLU A 422 -41.49 -4.14 8.80
C GLU A 422 -42.49 -4.63 9.86
N ASP A 423 -42.46 -5.93 10.19
CA ASP A 423 -43.39 -6.52 11.15
C ASP A 423 -43.13 -6.05 12.60
N SER A 424 -41.88 -5.77 12.98
CA SER A 424 -41.58 -5.09 14.25
C SER A 424 -42.29 -3.73 14.34
N VAL A 425 -42.36 -2.96 13.25
CA VAL A 425 -43.07 -1.68 13.21
C VAL A 425 -44.58 -1.90 13.31
N ARG A 426 -45.12 -2.86 12.54
CA ARG A 426 -46.56 -3.18 12.55
C ARG A 426 -47.06 -3.64 13.91
N ILE A 427 -46.32 -4.52 14.60
CA ILE A 427 -46.63 -4.99 15.95
C ILE A 427 -46.62 -3.82 16.94
N ILE A 428 -45.63 -2.93 16.85
CA ILE A 428 -45.53 -1.75 17.72
C ILE A 428 -46.65 -0.73 17.44
N GLU A 429 -47.14 -0.62 16.21
CA GLU A 429 -48.27 0.23 15.85
C GLU A 429 -49.63 -0.40 16.25
N SER A 430 -49.78 -1.73 16.24
CA SER A 430 -50.97 -2.41 16.79
C SER A 430 -51.01 -2.37 18.32
N ASP A 431 -49.90 -2.65 19.01
CA ASP A 431 -49.78 -2.56 20.49
C ASP A 431 -50.17 -1.16 21.02
N LYS A 432 -49.88 -0.12 20.22
CA LYS A 432 -50.26 1.26 20.53
C LYS A 432 -51.73 1.54 20.21
N ALA A 433 -52.27 0.97 19.13
CA ALA A 433 -53.70 1.07 18.81
C ALA A 433 -54.56 0.46 19.93
N ASP A 434 -54.19 -0.73 20.41
CA ASP A 434 -54.91 -1.40 21.50
C ASP A 434 -54.76 -0.64 22.83
N ARG A 435 -53.56 -0.16 23.18
CA ARG A 435 -53.40 0.71 24.37
C ARG A 435 -54.10 2.08 24.25
N SER A 436 -54.44 2.54 23.04
CA SER A 436 -55.29 3.72 22.86
C SER A 436 -56.78 3.39 23.01
N SER A 437 -57.24 2.25 22.48
CA SER A 437 -58.64 1.82 22.65
C SER A 437 -58.96 1.39 24.09
N GLU A 438 -58.00 0.83 24.83
CA GLU A 438 -58.10 0.62 26.28
C GLU A 438 -58.23 1.93 27.06
N LYS A 439 -57.54 3.00 26.64
CA LYS A 439 -57.63 4.32 27.28
C LYS A 439 -58.95 5.02 26.98
N GLU A 440 -59.42 4.98 25.74
CA GLU A 440 -60.77 5.49 25.40
C GLU A 440 -61.85 4.70 26.16
N CYS A 441 -61.75 3.36 26.25
CA CYS A 441 -62.62 2.55 27.12
C CYS A 441 -62.52 2.94 28.60
N GLY A 442 -61.34 3.35 29.07
CA GLY A 442 -61.09 3.83 30.43
C GLY A 442 -61.79 5.16 30.73
N GLU A 443 -61.68 6.14 29.83
CA GLU A 443 -62.33 7.45 29.98
C GLU A 443 -63.85 7.36 29.84
N PHE A 444 -64.37 6.52 28.92
CA PHE A 444 -65.80 6.22 28.85
C PHE A 444 -66.33 5.58 30.15
N ARG A 445 -65.54 4.73 30.83
CA ARG A 445 -65.93 4.14 32.13
C ARG A 445 -65.92 5.12 33.31
N GLN A 446 -65.23 6.25 33.22
CA GLN A 446 -65.21 7.23 34.32
C GLN A 446 -66.40 8.23 34.28
N ASN A 447 -67.03 8.44 33.12
CA ASN A 447 -68.15 9.38 32.99
C ASN A 447 -69.52 8.84 33.46
N GLU A 448 -69.69 7.53 33.69
CA GLU A 448 -70.95 6.96 34.21
C GLU A 448 -71.01 6.78 35.74
N ARG A 449 -70.03 7.30 36.50
CA ARG A 449 -70.01 7.18 37.98
C ARG A 449 -69.81 8.51 38.73
N ASN A 450 -70.54 9.54 38.33
CA ASN A 450 -70.76 10.74 39.17
C ASN A 450 -72.24 10.85 39.57
N GLY A 451 -72.64 10.08 40.58
CA GLY A 451 -74.03 10.03 41.05
C GLY A 451 -74.19 9.48 42.48
N SER A 452 -74.38 10.39 43.44
CA SER A 452 -74.88 10.18 44.81
C SER A 452 -73.96 9.56 45.88
N ARG A 453 -73.63 10.39 46.91
CA ARG A 453 -73.67 10.11 48.38
C ARG A 453 -72.77 9.00 48.97
N GLN A 454 -72.33 9.03 50.24
CA GLN A 454 -72.15 10.08 51.28
C GLN A 454 -71.19 9.53 52.37
N ASN A 455 -70.39 10.41 53.00
CA ASN A 455 -69.86 10.42 54.38
C ASN A 455 -69.42 9.14 55.17
N GLU A 456 -68.37 9.34 56.00
CA GLU A 456 -68.08 8.65 57.29
C GLU A 456 -67.51 7.20 57.27
N ASN A 457 -66.70 6.69 58.24
CA ASN A 457 -65.97 7.32 59.37
C ASN A 457 -64.83 6.40 59.94
N HIS A 458 -63.68 6.97 60.38
CA HIS A 458 -62.67 6.42 61.34
C HIS A 458 -61.97 5.05 61.00
N GLY A 459 -60.87 4.57 61.62
CA GLY A 459 -59.85 5.18 62.51
C GLY A 459 -58.95 4.14 63.27
N ASN A 460 -57.61 4.29 63.21
CA ASN A 460 -56.50 3.71 64.05
C ASN A 460 -56.41 2.21 64.47
N THR A 461 -55.19 1.63 64.46
CA THR A 461 -54.38 1.11 65.62
C THR A 461 -53.13 0.30 65.14
N VAL A 462 -52.21 -0.14 66.03
CA VAL A 462 -50.76 -0.40 65.79
C VAL A 462 -50.20 -1.73 66.39
N GLY A 463 -49.17 -2.33 65.75
CA GLY A 463 -48.10 -3.14 66.41
C GLY A 463 -47.66 -4.42 65.65
N TRP A 464 -46.53 -5.10 65.95
CA TRP A 464 -45.19 -4.77 66.52
C TRP A 464 -44.33 -6.08 66.59
N VAL A 465 -42.97 -5.97 66.64
CA VAL A 465 -41.99 -7.03 67.08
C VAL A 465 -41.79 -8.24 66.09
N GLU A 466 -40.66 -8.95 65.90
CA GLU A 466 -39.28 -9.02 66.51
C GLU A 466 -38.16 -9.17 65.41
N ASN A 467 -37.00 -9.79 65.72
CA ASN A 467 -35.93 -10.28 64.82
C ASN A 467 -35.61 -11.78 65.11
N PRO A 468 -34.57 -12.42 64.51
CA PRO A 468 -33.26 -12.46 65.19
C PRO A 468 -32.00 -12.47 64.28
N THR A 469 -30.80 -12.45 64.88
CA THR A 469 -29.47 -12.51 64.23
C THR A 469 -28.49 -13.35 65.08
N PRO A 470 -27.32 -13.76 64.56
CA PRO A 470 -26.11 -13.88 65.40
C PRO A 470 -24.82 -13.23 64.81
N ALA A 471 -23.79 -13.10 65.66
CA ALA A 471 -22.51 -12.40 65.45
C ALA A 471 -21.46 -13.22 64.63
N ALA A 472 -20.22 -12.80 64.34
CA ALA A 472 -19.34 -11.72 64.85
C ALA A 472 -18.42 -11.13 63.72
N THR A 473 -17.82 -9.92 63.71
CA THR A 473 -16.93 -9.18 64.64
C THR A 473 -15.61 -9.90 65.01
N VAL A 474 -14.41 -9.27 65.14
CA VAL A 474 -13.87 -7.87 65.05
C VAL A 474 -12.34 -7.98 64.74
N LYS A 475 -11.47 -7.05 64.29
CA LYS A 475 -11.16 -5.59 64.43
C LYS A 475 -10.66 -5.00 63.07
N THR A 476 -10.38 -3.70 62.78
CA THR A 476 -9.76 -2.51 63.45
C THR A 476 -8.21 -2.60 63.60
N VAL A 477 -7.35 -1.57 63.46
CA VAL A 477 -7.43 -0.07 63.45
C VAL A 477 -6.35 0.46 62.46
N GLY A 478 -6.41 1.64 61.80
CA GLY A 478 -7.43 2.70 61.68
C GLY A 478 -6.81 4.13 61.64
N PHE A 479 -7.63 5.15 61.38
CA PHE A 479 -7.42 6.60 61.64
C PHE A 479 -6.28 7.32 60.86
N ASP A 480 -6.28 8.60 60.45
CA ASP A 480 -7.18 9.79 60.31
C ASP A 480 -6.17 10.99 60.11
N ASN A 481 -6.45 12.25 59.72
CA ASN A 481 -7.67 13.05 59.48
C ASN A 481 -7.39 14.17 58.38
N PRO A 482 -8.11 15.32 58.21
CA PRO A 482 -8.20 16.05 56.93
C PRO A 482 -7.42 17.40 56.91
N THR A 483 -7.66 18.38 56.01
CA THR A 483 -8.72 19.43 56.11
C THR A 483 -8.87 20.37 54.89
N TYR A 484 -10.10 20.86 54.66
CA TYR A 484 -10.52 22.19 54.12
C TYR A 484 -10.18 22.69 52.67
N ASP A 485 -11.15 22.52 51.76
CA ASP A 485 -12.05 23.53 51.15
C ASP A 485 -11.62 24.86 50.45
N ALA A 486 -12.48 25.24 49.47
CA ALA A 486 -12.88 26.58 48.98
C ALA A 486 -12.12 27.40 47.87
N GLN A 487 -12.78 27.46 46.69
CA GLN A 487 -13.12 28.66 45.87
C GLN A 487 -12.22 29.20 44.71
N GLN A 488 -12.88 30.03 43.86
CA GLN A 488 -12.61 30.49 42.47
C GLN A 488 -11.97 31.92 42.41
N PRO A 489 -11.60 32.57 41.25
CA PRO A 489 -12.10 32.41 39.86
C PRO A 489 -11.07 32.59 38.69
N ALA A 490 -11.57 32.73 37.45
CA ALA A 490 -10.83 33.10 36.22
C ALA A 490 -10.84 34.64 35.95
N PRO A 491 -10.02 35.20 35.02
CA PRO A 491 -10.38 35.27 33.59
C PRO A 491 -9.20 35.34 32.56
N SER A 492 -9.52 35.43 31.26
CA SER A 492 -8.61 35.82 30.13
C SER A 492 -8.54 37.36 29.97
N PRO A 493 -7.56 37.97 29.23
CA PRO A 493 -7.71 38.15 27.75
C PRO A 493 -6.44 38.43 26.86
N VAL A 494 -6.60 38.22 25.54
CA VAL A 494 -6.22 39.03 24.32
C VAL A 494 -4.91 39.88 24.22
N GLY A 495 -4.26 39.82 23.03
CA GLY A 495 -3.42 40.87 22.41
C GLY A 495 -2.26 40.33 21.55
N GLU A 496 -2.35 40.14 20.22
CA GLU A 496 -2.28 41.10 19.08
C GLU A 496 -0.92 41.83 18.86
N GLY A 497 -0.33 41.66 17.66
CA GLY A 497 0.91 42.35 17.22
C GLY A 497 1.27 42.10 15.73
N ARG A 498 1.36 43.19 14.94
CA ARG A 498 1.66 43.25 13.48
C ARG A 498 3.17 43.06 13.17
N GLY A 499 3.64 42.81 11.92
CA GLY A 499 2.94 42.70 10.63
C GLY A 499 3.88 42.54 9.40
N GLU A 500 3.42 43.04 8.24
CA GLU A 500 3.98 42.99 6.86
C GLU A 500 5.45 43.51 6.71
N GLY A 501 6.24 43.26 5.66
CA GLY A 501 6.08 42.57 4.35
C GLY A 501 7.23 42.95 3.36
N LYS A 502 7.15 42.57 2.06
CA LYS A 502 8.10 42.91 0.93
C LYS A 502 9.47 42.18 0.91
N THR A 503 10.28 42.10 -0.19
CA THR A 503 10.12 41.59 -1.58
C THR A 503 11.46 41.68 -2.36
N VAL A 504 11.69 40.81 -3.39
CA VAL A 504 12.47 41.05 -4.64
C VAL A 504 14.02 40.86 -4.72
N THR A 505 14.45 39.83 -5.51
CA THR A 505 15.72 39.64 -6.31
C THR A 505 17.09 39.62 -5.59
N ALA A 506 18.22 39.15 -6.16
CA ALA A 506 18.60 38.56 -7.47
C ALA A 506 19.54 37.34 -7.24
N GLN A 507 19.60 36.27 -8.05
CA GLN A 507 20.14 36.12 -9.42
C GLN A 507 21.64 36.48 -9.63
N THR A 508 22.49 35.46 -9.82
CA THR A 508 23.71 35.50 -10.67
C THR A 508 23.96 34.13 -11.31
N ASN A 509 24.08 34.08 -12.64
CA ASN A 509 24.49 32.88 -13.39
C ASN A 509 25.96 32.98 -13.81
N PHE A 510 26.62 31.86 -14.07
CA PHE A 510 27.65 31.72 -15.11
C PHE A 510 27.55 30.34 -15.77
N SER A 511 28.07 30.17 -16.99
CA SER A 511 27.69 29.05 -17.89
C SER A 511 28.81 28.61 -18.84
N ALA A 512 28.62 27.44 -19.47
CA ALA A 512 29.43 26.84 -20.55
C ALA A 512 30.83 26.32 -20.09
N THR A 513 31.45 25.32 -20.74
CA THR A 513 31.45 24.95 -22.17
C THR A 513 31.57 23.42 -22.38
N ALA A 514 31.41 22.95 -23.63
CA ALA A 514 31.39 21.53 -24.03
C ALA A 514 32.78 20.91 -24.30
N ALA A 515 32.83 19.56 -24.40
CA ALA A 515 33.61 18.74 -25.36
C ALA A 515 33.96 17.35 -24.79
N SER A 516 33.78 16.29 -25.59
CA SER A 516 34.42 14.97 -25.39
C SER A 516 35.86 14.99 -25.93
N PRO A 517 36.73 14.04 -25.52
CA PRO A 517 37.01 12.93 -26.45
C PRO A 517 37.29 11.55 -25.79
N LEU A 518 37.32 10.50 -26.61
CA LEU A 518 37.90 9.18 -26.33
C LEU A 518 39.43 9.19 -26.56
N PRO A 519 40.19 8.21 -26.02
CA PRO A 519 40.62 7.03 -26.80
C PRO A 519 40.11 5.69 -26.19
N GLN A 520 39.86 4.61 -26.94
CA GLN A 520 40.81 3.62 -27.52
C GLN A 520 41.67 2.90 -26.45
N GLU A 521 41.94 1.59 -26.49
CA GLU A 521 41.66 0.48 -27.44
C GLU A 521 41.74 -0.86 -26.65
N ARG A 522 41.46 -2.10 -27.14
CA ARG A 522 41.65 -2.67 -28.49
C ARG A 522 40.90 -4.01 -28.67
N GLU A 523 40.37 -4.24 -29.89
CA GLU A 523 40.36 -5.47 -30.75
C GLU A 523 40.16 -6.89 -30.14
N GLN A 524 39.54 -7.89 -30.81
CA GLN A 524 39.05 -8.07 -32.20
C GLN A 524 37.73 -8.92 -32.11
N SER A 525 36.67 -8.73 -32.91
CA SER A 525 36.51 -9.04 -34.36
C SER A 525 36.55 -10.56 -34.65
N THR A 526 35.82 -11.17 -35.59
CA THR A 526 34.82 -10.76 -36.62
C THR A 526 34.04 -12.04 -37.02
N ALA A 527 32.94 -12.12 -37.79
CA ALA A 527 32.13 -11.23 -38.65
C ALA A 527 30.66 -11.81 -38.65
N ALA A 528 29.67 -11.61 -39.54
CA ALA A 528 29.26 -10.74 -40.66
C ALA A 528 27.79 -11.17 -41.01
N SER A 529 26.95 -10.55 -41.85
CA SER A 529 26.69 -9.19 -42.41
C SER A 529 25.46 -9.37 -43.36
N THR A 530 24.55 -8.44 -43.69
CA THR A 530 24.34 -6.99 -43.47
C THR A 530 22.88 -6.63 -43.87
N VAL A 531 22.55 -5.33 -43.96
CA VAL A 531 21.44 -4.69 -44.74
C VAL A 531 20.23 -4.21 -43.90
N SER A 532 19.64 -3.12 -44.39
CA SER A 532 18.71 -2.16 -43.75
C SER A 532 17.31 -2.23 -44.39
N ASP A 533 16.25 -1.83 -43.67
CA ASP A 533 15.37 -0.70 -44.06
C ASP A 533 14.12 -0.56 -43.15
N ASP A 534 13.46 0.60 -43.24
CA ASP A 534 12.37 1.09 -42.36
C ASP A 534 11.02 0.32 -42.49
N PRO A 535 10.13 0.38 -41.48
CA PRO A 535 9.07 -0.61 -41.29
C PRO A 535 7.84 -0.40 -42.19
N LYS A 536 7.32 -1.53 -42.70
CA LYS A 536 5.95 -1.66 -43.21
C LYS A 536 5.29 -2.93 -42.69
N ALA A 537 3.97 -2.83 -42.51
CA ALA A 537 3.05 -3.83 -42.00
C ALA A 537 3.40 -5.31 -42.33
N GLN A 538 3.59 -6.10 -41.28
CA GLN A 538 3.45 -7.55 -41.35
C GLN A 538 1.95 -7.90 -41.25
N ARG A 539 1.50 -8.89 -42.03
CA ARG A 539 0.18 -9.50 -41.86
C ARG A 539 0.27 -10.55 -40.75
N LEU A 540 -0.78 -10.68 -39.95
CA LEU A 540 -1.00 -11.86 -39.11
C LEU A 540 -1.23 -13.10 -40.00
N PRO A 541 -0.84 -14.31 -39.56
CA PRO A 541 -1.09 -15.53 -40.32
C PRO A 541 -2.60 -15.86 -40.39
N GLU A 542 -3.00 -16.54 -41.46
CA GLU A 542 -4.41 -16.64 -41.89
C GLU A 542 -5.33 -17.43 -40.93
N ASN A 543 -4.78 -18.14 -39.94
CA ASN A 543 -5.52 -18.90 -38.91
C ASN A 543 -5.29 -18.36 -37.48
N SER A 544 -4.90 -17.09 -37.31
CA SER A 544 -4.72 -16.49 -35.97
C SER A 544 -6.06 -16.42 -35.21
N LEU A 545 -6.11 -16.85 -33.96
CA LEU A 545 -7.29 -16.64 -33.10
C LEU A 545 -7.32 -15.20 -32.60
N CYS A 546 -8.48 -14.54 -32.69
CA CYS A 546 -8.67 -13.13 -32.34
C CYS A 546 -9.87 -12.91 -31.41
N TYR A 547 -9.80 -11.88 -30.58
CA TYR A 547 -10.93 -11.34 -29.83
C TYR A 547 -11.97 -10.69 -30.76
N ALA A 548 -13.18 -10.44 -30.25
CA ALA A 548 -14.27 -9.83 -31.00
C ALA A 548 -14.01 -8.37 -31.46
N ASP A 549 -12.94 -7.72 -30.97
CA ASP A 549 -12.46 -6.41 -31.44
C ASP A 549 -11.38 -6.51 -32.54
N GLY A 550 -10.97 -7.73 -32.90
CA GLY A 550 -9.96 -8.03 -33.91
C GLY A 550 -8.52 -8.06 -33.40
N GLN A 551 -8.25 -7.92 -32.08
CA GLN A 551 -6.91 -8.15 -31.53
C GLN A 551 -6.58 -9.65 -31.49
N PRO A 552 -5.33 -10.07 -31.80
CA PRO A 552 -4.92 -11.47 -31.66
C PRO A 552 -4.92 -11.90 -30.18
N ILE A 553 -5.37 -13.13 -29.92
CA ILE A 553 -5.40 -13.73 -28.59
C ILE A 553 -4.01 -14.24 -28.23
N LEU A 554 -3.47 -13.84 -27.08
CA LEU A 554 -2.14 -14.25 -26.62
C LEU A 554 -2.22 -15.13 -25.37
N LEU A 555 -1.29 -16.08 -25.27
CA LEU A 555 -1.21 -16.99 -24.13
C LEU A 555 -0.74 -16.22 -22.89
N GLY A 556 -1.62 -16.12 -21.89
CA GLY A 556 -1.43 -15.33 -20.67
C GLY A 556 -2.31 -14.09 -20.55
N ASP A 557 -3.08 -13.75 -21.59
CA ASP A 557 -4.08 -12.67 -21.52
C ASP A 557 -5.16 -12.95 -20.46
N ARG A 558 -5.83 -11.87 -20.02
CA ARG A 558 -6.97 -11.95 -19.09
C ARG A 558 -8.29 -11.85 -19.83
N VAL A 559 -9.18 -12.80 -19.56
CA VAL A 559 -10.55 -12.86 -20.07
C VAL A 559 -11.56 -12.78 -18.93
N THR A 560 -12.72 -12.19 -19.19
CA THR A 560 -13.82 -12.08 -18.22
C THR A 560 -15.14 -12.53 -18.85
N ILE A 561 -15.83 -13.46 -18.20
CA ILE A 561 -17.16 -13.91 -18.66
C ILE A 561 -18.22 -12.94 -18.12
N ASP A 562 -18.79 -12.12 -19.01
CA ASP A 562 -19.61 -10.95 -18.64
C ASP A 562 -20.91 -11.31 -17.88
N SER A 563 -21.38 -12.55 -17.99
CA SER A 563 -22.54 -13.06 -17.24
C SER A 563 -22.28 -13.35 -15.76
N LYS A 564 -21.01 -13.35 -15.31
CA LYS A 564 -20.61 -13.60 -13.90
C LYS A 564 -19.41 -12.80 -13.39
N GLN A 565 -18.75 -11.99 -14.22
CA GLN A 565 -17.48 -11.31 -13.90
C GLN A 565 -16.36 -12.26 -13.42
N TRP A 566 -16.41 -13.54 -13.79
CA TRP A 566 -15.32 -14.47 -13.54
C TRP A 566 -14.10 -14.07 -14.36
N HIS A 567 -13.00 -13.75 -13.65
CA HIS A 567 -11.71 -13.40 -14.25
C HIS A 567 -10.89 -14.68 -14.46
N GLY A 568 -10.33 -14.84 -15.65
CA GLY A 568 -9.49 -16.00 -15.99
C GLY A 568 -8.28 -15.60 -16.83
N LYS A 569 -7.26 -16.46 -16.82
CA LYS A 569 -6.05 -16.34 -17.63
C LYS A 569 -6.10 -17.35 -18.77
N ILE A 570 -5.77 -16.94 -19.99
CA ILE A 570 -5.59 -17.88 -21.12
C ILE A 570 -4.33 -18.72 -20.87
N VAL A 571 -4.50 -20.05 -20.94
CA VAL A 571 -3.48 -21.06 -20.60
C VAL A 571 -3.18 -22.02 -21.74
N ALA A 572 -4.00 -22.12 -22.79
CA ALA A 572 -3.60 -22.79 -24.03
C ALA A 572 -4.30 -22.21 -25.27
N LEU A 573 -3.60 -22.27 -26.41
CA LEU A 573 -4.08 -21.98 -27.76
C LEU A 573 -3.96 -23.27 -28.57
N ILE A 574 -5.06 -24.00 -28.69
CA ILE A 574 -5.05 -25.41 -29.14
C ILE A 574 -4.75 -25.50 -30.65
N ALA A 575 -5.30 -24.58 -31.44
CA ALA A 575 -5.01 -24.48 -32.88
C ALA A 575 -3.53 -24.18 -33.17
N GLU A 576 -2.80 -23.58 -32.23
CA GLU A 576 -1.38 -23.23 -32.36
C GLU A 576 -0.45 -24.18 -31.57
N GLN A 577 -1.00 -25.22 -30.93
CA GLN A 577 -0.29 -26.19 -30.07
C GLN A 577 0.52 -25.57 -28.92
N GLN A 578 0.12 -24.40 -28.41
CA GLN A 578 0.79 -23.70 -27.31
C GLN A 578 0.02 -23.91 -25.99
N CYS A 579 0.72 -24.26 -24.90
CA CYS A 579 0.15 -24.41 -23.57
C CYS A 579 1.10 -23.93 -22.46
N ASP A 580 0.53 -23.42 -21.36
CA ASP A 580 1.23 -23.12 -20.13
C ASP A 580 1.70 -24.45 -19.48
N PRO A 581 2.99 -24.66 -19.20
CA PRO A 581 3.50 -25.93 -18.67
C PRO A 581 2.87 -26.37 -17.33
N SER A 582 2.19 -25.46 -16.61
CA SER A 582 1.50 -25.77 -15.36
C SER A 582 0.20 -26.57 -15.53
N ILE A 583 -0.39 -26.62 -16.73
CA ILE A 583 -1.66 -27.31 -17.02
C ILE A 583 -1.51 -28.61 -17.83
N GLY A 584 -0.28 -29.10 -18.03
CA GLY A 584 0.03 -30.30 -18.80
C GLY A 584 0.73 -30.02 -20.14
N SER A 585 0.95 -31.07 -20.93
CA SER A 585 1.63 -31.01 -22.21
C SER A 585 0.66 -30.87 -23.40
N ALA A 586 1.11 -30.29 -24.51
CA ALA A 586 0.29 -30.10 -25.71
C ALA A 586 -0.22 -31.43 -26.30
N GLU A 587 0.52 -32.53 -26.14
CA GLU A 587 0.12 -33.87 -26.60
C GLU A 587 -1.08 -34.43 -25.83
N GLU A 588 -1.24 -34.10 -24.54
CA GLU A 588 -2.38 -34.56 -23.72
C GLU A 588 -3.69 -33.89 -24.14
N TRP A 589 -3.62 -32.68 -24.70
CA TRP A 589 -4.77 -31.88 -25.14
C TRP A 589 -5.13 -32.07 -26.63
N ALA A 590 -4.33 -32.81 -27.40
CA ALA A 590 -4.48 -33.03 -28.85
C ALA A 590 -5.76 -33.77 -29.30
N THR A 591 -6.68 -34.09 -28.37
CA THR A 591 -8.05 -34.57 -28.70
C THR A 591 -9.08 -33.45 -28.86
N LEU A 592 -8.72 -32.21 -28.54
CA LEU A 592 -9.49 -31.01 -28.82
C LEU A 592 -8.98 -30.45 -30.17
N GLN A 593 -9.89 -30.23 -31.13
CA GLN A 593 -9.52 -29.96 -32.53
C GLN A 593 -9.23 -28.47 -32.81
N SER A 594 -9.77 -27.56 -31.99
CA SER A 594 -9.64 -26.11 -32.12
C SER A 594 -9.88 -25.43 -30.77
N GLY A 595 -9.61 -24.13 -30.70
CA GLY A 595 -10.05 -23.27 -29.61
C GLY A 595 -8.99 -22.84 -28.60
N VAL A 596 -9.48 -22.22 -27.52
CA VAL A 596 -8.71 -21.58 -26.44
C VAL A 596 -9.06 -22.25 -25.11
N MET A 597 -8.08 -22.48 -24.24
CA MET A 597 -8.34 -22.82 -22.83
C MET A 597 -8.00 -21.64 -21.93
N ALA A 598 -8.91 -21.29 -21.03
CA ALA A 598 -8.69 -20.30 -19.99
C ALA A 598 -9.00 -20.88 -18.61
N GLN A 599 -8.15 -20.56 -17.63
CA GLN A 599 -8.29 -20.99 -16.25
C GLN A 599 -8.86 -19.86 -15.40
N PHE A 600 -9.95 -20.13 -14.70
CA PHE A 600 -10.68 -19.20 -13.85
C PHE A 600 -10.65 -19.70 -12.40
N ASP A 601 -10.37 -18.82 -11.44
CA ASP A 601 -10.14 -19.20 -10.04
C ASP A 601 -11.36 -19.89 -9.38
N GLU A 602 -12.58 -19.55 -9.79
CA GLU A 602 -13.84 -20.12 -9.25
C GLU A 602 -14.43 -21.29 -10.06
N ALA A 603 -13.95 -21.50 -11.29
CA ALA A 603 -14.58 -22.38 -12.27
C ALA A 603 -13.64 -23.46 -12.87
N GLY A 604 -12.33 -23.38 -12.63
CA GLY A 604 -11.35 -24.32 -13.18
C GLY A 604 -10.93 -23.98 -14.61
N LEU A 605 -10.51 -24.99 -15.38
CA LEU A 605 -10.23 -24.81 -16.82
C LEU A 605 -11.53 -24.89 -17.63
N VAL A 606 -11.72 -23.89 -18.50
CA VAL A 606 -12.83 -23.79 -19.44
C VAL A 606 -12.27 -23.77 -20.87
N HIS A 607 -12.88 -24.54 -21.76
CA HIS A 607 -12.51 -24.63 -23.17
C HIS A 607 -13.52 -23.88 -24.04
N TYR A 608 -13.01 -23.01 -24.90
CA TYR A 608 -13.76 -22.23 -25.89
C TYR A 608 -13.42 -22.80 -27.27
N PRO A 609 -14.27 -23.65 -27.87
CA PRO A 609 -13.92 -24.40 -29.10
C PRO A 609 -13.76 -23.51 -30.34
N ASP A 610 -14.43 -22.35 -30.38
CA ASP A 610 -14.35 -21.37 -31.46
C ASP A 610 -14.58 -19.94 -30.92
N ALA A 611 -14.14 -18.92 -31.66
CA ALA A 611 -14.15 -17.52 -31.23
C ALA A 611 -15.47 -16.78 -31.55
N GLU A 612 -16.23 -17.23 -32.56
CA GLU A 612 -17.49 -16.59 -32.96
C GLU A 612 -18.72 -17.03 -32.13
N THR A 613 -18.59 -18.06 -31.29
CA THR A 613 -19.71 -18.72 -30.56
C THR A 613 -19.58 -18.65 -29.04
N ALA A 614 -19.28 -17.47 -28.51
CA ALA A 614 -19.08 -17.20 -27.07
C ALA A 614 -20.29 -17.52 -26.14
N ASP A 615 -21.48 -17.79 -26.69
CA ASP A 615 -22.69 -18.13 -25.93
C ASP A 615 -22.81 -19.63 -25.53
N GLU A 616 -22.04 -20.55 -26.13
CA GLU A 616 -22.06 -21.99 -25.76
C GLU A 616 -20.88 -22.40 -24.84
N LEU A 617 -21.05 -22.17 -23.54
CA LEU A 617 -20.09 -22.55 -22.49
C LEU A 617 -20.03 -24.07 -22.25
N ILE A 618 -19.08 -24.76 -22.88
CA ILE A 618 -18.75 -26.17 -22.57
C ILE A 618 -17.89 -26.22 -21.29
N LEU A 619 -18.55 -26.29 -20.15
CA LEU A 619 -17.89 -26.35 -18.83
C LEU A 619 -17.34 -27.76 -18.55
N LEU A 620 -16.02 -27.94 -18.70
CA LEU A 620 -15.30 -29.22 -18.56
C LEU A 620 -15.08 -29.66 -17.09
N ALA A 621 -16.16 -29.64 -16.30
CA ALA A 621 -16.29 -30.08 -14.91
C ALA A 621 -15.50 -29.31 -13.82
N ARG A 622 -16.03 -29.34 -12.59
CA ARG A 622 -15.34 -28.92 -11.36
C ARG A 622 -14.52 -30.08 -10.78
N ALA A 623 -13.37 -30.39 -11.38
CA ALA A 623 -12.40 -31.35 -10.86
C ALA A 623 -10.99 -31.06 -11.43
N ASP A 624 -9.95 -31.63 -10.80
CA ASP A 624 -8.58 -31.54 -11.31
C ASP A 624 -8.42 -32.15 -12.71
N ALA A 625 -7.51 -31.58 -13.51
CA ALA A 625 -7.27 -31.97 -14.90
C ALA A 625 -6.97 -33.47 -15.09
N ALA A 626 -6.44 -34.13 -14.06
CA ALA A 626 -6.13 -35.55 -14.05
C ALA A 626 -7.36 -36.48 -14.16
N ASP A 627 -8.58 -36.01 -13.81
CA ASP A 627 -9.80 -36.84 -13.88
C ASP A 627 -10.55 -36.67 -15.21
N VAL A 628 -10.45 -35.50 -15.86
CA VAL A 628 -10.95 -35.29 -17.22
C VAL A 628 -10.25 -36.21 -18.24
N LEU A 629 -8.94 -36.43 -18.07
CA LEU A 629 -8.15 -37.34 -18.91
C LEU A 629 -8.45 -38.84 -18.66
N LYS A 630 -9.01 -39.20 -17.51
CA LYS A 630 -9.44 -40.59 -17.20
C LYS A 630 -10.83 -40.88 -17.74
N SER A 631 -11.77 -39.94 -17.61
CA SER A 631 -13.19 -40.17 -17.93
C SER A 631 -13.46 -40.49 -19.40
N LYS A 632 -12.67 -39.92 -20.33
CA LYS A 632 -12.79 -40.17 -21.78
C LYS A 632 -12.32 -41.55 -22.27
N LYS A 633 -11.82 -42.45 -21.41
CA LYS A 633 -11.21 -43.73 -21.84
C LYS A 633 -12.05 -45.00 -21.68
N HIS A 634 -13.32 -44.92 -21.27
CA HIS A 634 -14.24 -46.07 -21.27
C HIS A 634 -15.63 -45.73 -21.84
N ASN A 635 -16.20 -46.73 -22.52
CA ASN A 635 -17.58 -46.86 -22.99
C ASN A 635 -18.09 -45.82 -24.01
N VAL A 636 -17.76 -46.09 -25.28
CA VAL A 636 -18.77 -46.00 -26.35
C VAL A 636 -19.64 -47.26 -26.27
N GLU A 637 -20.92 -47.12 -25.88
CA GLU A 637 -22.03 -47.95 -26.39
C GLU A 637 -23.39 -47.37 -25.96
N CYS A 638 -24.42 -47.62 -26.77
CA CYS A 638 -25.80 -47.17 -26.50
C CYS A 638 -26.63 -48.30 -25.86
N VAL A 639 -27.76 -47.93 -25.21
CA VAL A 639 -29.12 -48.55 -25.32
C VAL A 639 -29.93 -48.44 -24.01
N ALA A 640 -31.20 -48.06 -24.18
CA ALA A 640 -32.41 -48.27 -23.35
C ALA A 640 -32.39 -48.25 -21.80
N GLN A 641 -33.30 -47.42 -21.27
CA GLN A 641 -34.34 -47.70 -20.24
C GLN A 641 -34.26 -48.95 -19.33
N ALA A 642 -34.73 -48.74 -18.08
CA ALA A 642 -35.24 -49.70 -17.06
C ALA A 642 -34.27 -50.04 -15.90
N MET A 643 -34.71 -50.26 -14.64
CA MET A 643 -35.98 -49.91 -13.96
C MET A 643 -35.80 -49.92 -12.41
N HIS A 644 -36.91 -49.76 -11.67
CA HIS A 644 -37.09 -50.05 -10.23
C HIS A 644 -36.45 -51.41 -9.78
N ALA A 645 -36.19 -51.70 -8.51
CA ALA A 645 -36.95 -51.42 -7.27
C ALA A 645 -36.00 -51.43 -6.02
N ASP A 646 -36.40 -51.44 -4.73
CA ASP A 646 -37.69 -51.78 -4.13
C ASP A 646 -37.90 -51.14 -2.73
N SER A 647 -39.13 -50.71 -2.45
CA SER A 647 -39.71 -50.67 -1.10
C SER A 647 -41.24 -50.52 -1.17
N LYS A 648 -41.93 -51.25 -0.30
CA LYS A 648 -43.39 -51.44 -0.29
C LYS A 648 -44.08 -50.42 0.66
N ASP A 649 -45.40 -50.24 0.73
CA ASP A 649 -46.55 -50.98 0.17
C ASP A 649 -47.83 -50.07 0.09
N THR A 650 -48.99 -50.64 -0.22
CA THR A 650 -50.38 -50.12 0.00
C THR A 650 -51.05 -49.12 -1.00
N ASP A 651 -51.49 -49.69 -2.14
CA ASP A 651 -52.92 -49.91 -2.51
C ASP A 651 -53.83 -48.89 -3.29
N ASN A 652 -54.57 -49.49 -4.24
CA ASN A 652 -55.84 -49.19 -4.95
C ASN A 652 -56.24 -47.80 -5.55
N ARG A 653 -56.03 -47.70 -6.88
CA ARG A 653 -57.04 -47.61 -8.01
C ARG A 653 -58.26 -46.64 -7.96
N GLY A 654 -58.55 -45.97 -9.10
CA GLY A 654 -59.76 -45.13 -9.28
C GLY A 654 -60.49 -45.06 -10.66
N ARG A 655 -59.81 -45.15 -11.83
CA ARG A 655 -60.36 -45.06 -13.22
C ARG A 655 -60.97 -43.71 -13.71
N GLU A 656 -60.70 -43.39 -14.98
CA GLU A 656 -61.48 -42.46 -15.83
C GLU A 656 -62.76 -43.13 -16.40
N PRO A 657 -63.69 -42.39 -17.06
CA PRO A 657 -63.61 -42.38 -18.55
C PRO A 657 -64.12 -41.11 -19.29
N SER A 658 -63.36 -40.70 -20.31
CA SER A 658 -63.73 -40.22 -21.68
C SER A 658 -65.03 -39.43 -22.02
N SER A 659 -64.79 -38.34 -22.76
CA SER A 659 -65.34 -37.93 -24.10
C SER A 659 -66.66 -37.14 -24.30
N HIS A 660 -66.65 -36.37 -25.42
CA HIS A 660 -67.74 -35.65 -26.12
C HIS A 660 -68.30 -34.35 -25.48
N THR A 661 -68.72 -33.30 -26.22
CA THR A 661 -68.52 -32.88 -27.64
C THR A 661 -68.87 -31.37 -27.78
N LEU A 662 -68.18 -30.66 -28.70
CA LEU A 662 -68.47 -29.35 -29.34
C LEU A 662 -69.70 -28.50 -28.89
N GLN A 663 -69.49 -27.19 -28.63
CA GLN A 663 -69.95 -26.08 -29.50
C GLN A 663 -69.42 -24.68 -29.06
N ASN A 664 -69.65 -23.65 -29.87
CA ASN A 664 -68.94 -22.35 -29.90
C ASN A 664 -69.74 -21.14 -29.36
N VAL A 665 -69.03 -19.99 -29.23
CA VAL A 665 -69.44 -18.57 -29.47
C VAL A 665 -69.48 -17.60 -28.25
N SER A 666 -68.71 -16.50 -28.36
CA SER A 666 -68.78 -15.21 -27.61
C SER A 666 -68.51 -15.20 -26.09
N ASP A 667 -68.07 -14.11 -25.42
CA ASP A 667 -67.95 -12.68 -25.81
C ASP A 667 -66.85 -11.93 -25.00
N ASP A 668 -66.61 -10.64 -25.31
CA ASP A 668 -65.60 -9.75 -24.69
C ASP A 668 -65.75 -9.50 -23.15
N PRO A 669 -64.64 -9.54 -22.37
CA PRO A 669 -64.63 -9.08 -20.97
C PRO A 669 -64.43 -7.55 -20.85
N LYS A 670 -65.44 -6.84 -20.36
CA LYS A 670 -65.33 -5.41 -19.98
C LYS A 670 -64.29 -5.18 -18.86
N PRO A 671 -63.60 -4.02 -18.83
CA PRO A 671 -62.53 -3.75 -17.87
C PRO A 671 -63.07 -3.63 -16.43
N LYS A 672 -62.47 -4.40 -15.51
CA LYS A 672 -62.70 -4.23 -14.06
C LYS A 672 -62.08 -2.90 -13.59
N LYS A 673 -62.79 -2.20 -12.68
CA LYS A 673 -62.28 -0.98 -12.03
C LYS A 673 -61.05 -1.29 -11.17
N GLN A 674 -60.06 -0.42 -11.20
CA GLN A 674 -58.97 -0.43 -10.21
C GLN A 674 -59.53 -0.05 -8.82
N PRO A 675 -59.13 -0.72 -7.74
CA PRO A 675 -59.36 -0.23 -6.38
C PRO A 675 -58.46 0.98 -6.08
N ALA A 676 -58.91 1.86 -5.18
CA ALA A 676 -58.09 2.98 -4.70
C ALA A 676 -56.94 2.48 -3.79
N PRO A 677 -55.80 3.19 -3.72
CA PRO A 677 -54.67 2.78 -2.90
C PRO A 677 -54.97 2.92 -1.38
N PRO A 678 -54.48 2.00 -0.54
CA PRO A 678 -54.61 2.12 0.91
C PRO A 678 -53.75 3.27 1.46
N LYS A 679 -54.18 3.87 2.57
CA LYS A 679 -53.41 4.86 3.33
C LYS A 679 -52.33 4.15 4.17
N GLY A 680 -51.19 4.82 4.38
CA GLY A 680 -50.21 4.41 5.40
C GLY A 680 -49.20 3.33 5.00
N ARG A 681 -48.59 3.41 3.81
CA ARG A 681 -47.46 2.52 3.47
C ARG A 681 -46.20 2.97 4.22
N LEU A 682 -45.65 2.09 5.05
CA LEU A 682 -44.35 2.29 5.71
C LEU A 682 -43.24 2.50 4.68
N LYS A 683 -42.19 3.25 5.05
CA LYS A 683 -41.10 3.61 4.15
C LYS A 683 -39.83 2.82 4.49
N PRO A 684 -39.29 2.02 3.55
CA PRO A 684 -37.97 1.42 3.71
C PRO A 684 -36.89 2.51 3.66
N LEU A 685 -35.82 2.29 4.41
CA LEU A 685 -34.63 3.13 4.48
C LEU A 685 -33.39 2.23 4.31
N PRO A 686 -32.46 2.57 3.39
CA PRO A 686 -31.21 1.83 3.23
C PRO A 686 -30.27 2.10 4.42
N LEU A 687 -29.56 1.08 4.91
CA LEU A 687 -28.46 1.28 5.85
C LEU A 687 -27.17 1.69 5.11
N ALA A 688 -27.20 2.88 4.53
CA ALA A 688 -26.12 3.48 3.75
C ALA A 688 -25.66 4.86 4.29
N ASP A 689 -26.14 5.27 5.48
CA ASP A 689 -25.80 6.55 6.11
C ASP A 689 -25.79 6.48 7.65
N ILE A 690 -24.95 7.33 8.28
CA ILE A 690 -24.74 7.39 9.74
C ILE A 690 -26.04 7.67 10.49
N ARG A 691 -26.96 8.47 9.94
CA ARG A 691 -28.17 8.93 10.64
C ARG A 691 -29.21 7.81 10.70
N THR A 692 -29.39 7.08 9.59
CA THR A 692 -30.24 5.88 9.57
C THR A 692 -29.63 4.79 10.44
N PHE A 693 -28.31 4.56 10.36
CA PHE A 693 -27.61 3.60 11.22
C PHE A 693 -27.73 3.92 12.71
N GLN A 694 -27.46 5.16 13.14
CA GLN A 694 -27.61 5.57 14.55
C GLN A 694 -29.07 5.57 15.03
N ALA A 695 -30.05 5.74 14.14
CA ALA A 695 -31.46 5.64 14.50
C ALA A 695 -31.90 4.17 14.71
N TRP A 696 -31.37 3.24 13.89
CA TRP A 696 -31.56 1.80 14.07
C TRP A 696 -30.80 1.26 15.30
N LEU A 697 -29.55 1.67 15.49
CA LEU A 697 -28.73 1.25 16.62
C LEU A 697 -29.42 1.53 17.97
N LYS A 698 -30.07 2.70 18.10
CA LYS A 698 -30.84 3.11 19.29
C LYS A 698 -32.11 2.30 19.57
N THR A 699 -32.57 1.46 18.65
CA THR A 699 -33.61 0.46 18.91
C THR A 699 -32.97 -0.89 19.20
N ALA A 700 -32.02 -1.34 18.36
CA ALA A 700 -31.30 -2.61 18.55
C ALA A 700 -30.56 -2.73 19.90
N GLU A 701 -29.92 -1.65 20.38
CA GLU A 701 -29.22 -1.61 21.68
C GLU A 701 -30.16 -1.77 22.89
N ARG A 702 -31.49 -1.62 22.71
CA ARG A 702 -32.47 -1.87 23.80
C ARG A 702 -32.70 -3.36 24.01
N ASP A 703 -32.70 -4.11 22.92
CA ASP A 703 -32.98 -5.54 22.90
C ASP A 703 -31.68 -6.35 23.11
N ASN A 704 -30.57 -5.89 22.55
CA ASN A 704 -29.23 -6.44 22.79
C ASN A 704 -28.14 -5.34 22.83
N PRO A 705 -27.78 -4.83 24.03
CA PRO A 705 -26.74 -3.81 24.20
C PRO A 705 -25.33 -4.20 23.71
N ARG A 706 -25.06 -5.48 23.45
CA ARG A 706 -23.75 -5.97 22.99
C ARG A 706 -23.72 -6.45 21.55
N LEU A 707 -24.79 -6.25 20.78
CA LEU A 707 -24.97 -6.79 19.43
C LEU A 707 -23.75 -6.62 18.50
N LEU A 708 -23.10 -5.44 18.52
CA LEU A 708 -21.99 -5.10 17.62
C LEU A 708 -20.61 -5.03 18.32
N PHE A 709 -20.49 -5.47 19.57
CA PHE A 709 -19.21 -5.50 20.28
C PHE A 709 -18.40 -6.72 19.84
N LEU A 710 -17.24 -6.49 19.23
CA LEU A 710 -16.28 -7.56 18.91
C LEU A 710 -15.65 -8.08 20.19
N SER A 711 -15.59 -9.41 20.32
CA SER A 711 -14.74 -10.08 21.30
C SER A 711 -13.31 -10.23 20.78
N ARG A 712 -12.42 -10.76 21.62
CA ARG A 712 -11.06 -11.09 21.21
C ARG A 712 -11.01 -12.31 20.28
N ASP A 713 -11.97 -13.22 20.41
CA ASP A 713 -12.01 -14.47 19.64
C ASP A 713 -12.61 -14.25 18.25
N ASP A 714 -13.54 -13.27 18.09
CA ASP A 714 -14.02 -12.79 16.78
C ASP A 714 -12.89 -12.14 15.94
N LEU A 715 -11.77 -11.77 16.59
CA LEU A 715 -10.69 -10.99 16.01
C LEU A 715 -9.34 -11.73 15.94
N MET A 716 -9.23 -12.92 16.53
CA MET A 716 -7.98 -13.68 16.56
C MET A 716 -8.12 -15.00 15.81
N GLN A 717 -7.36 -15.15 14.72
CA GLN A 717 -7.15 -16.47 14.13
C GLN A 717 -6.50 -17.40 15.18
N HIS A 718 -6.96 -18.65 15.27
CA HIS A 718 -6.68 -19.56 16.41
C HIS A 718 -5.18 -19.91 16.65
N ALA A 719 -4.26 -19.44 15.80
CA ALA A 719 -2.81 -19.75 15.86
C ALA A 719 -1.98 -18.82 16.78
N ALA A 720 -2.59 -17.95 17.58
CA ALA A 720 -1.91 -16.85 18.28
C ALA A 720 -2.11 -16.76 19.82
N ALA A 721 -2.81 -17.73 20.45
CA ALA A 721 -3.15 -17.72 21.87
C ALA A 721 -1.97 -17.80 22.89
N HIS A 722 -0.73 -17.87 22.42
CA HIS A 722 0.46 -18.16 23.25
C HIS A 722 1.50 -17.02 23.32
N ILE A 723 1.17 -15.80 22.87
CA ILE A 723 2.10 -14.65 22.92
C ILE A 723 2.02 -13.99 24.32
N THR A 724 3.03 -14.19 25.15
CA THR A 724 3.12 -13.67 26.54
C THR A 724 4.25 -12.64 26.71
N GLU A 725 4.18 -11.80 27.76
CA GLU A 725 5.28 -10.86 28.08
C GLU A 725 6.62 -11.58 28.38
N GLU A 726 6.58 -12.87 28.74
CA GLU A 726 7.77 -13.69 28.97
C GLU A 726 8.56 -13.97 27.68
N GLN A 727 7.89 -13.96 26.52
CA GLN A 727 8.53 -14.16 25.22
C GLN A 727 9.19 -12.86 24.71
N PHE A 728 8.64 -11.70 25.09
CA PHE A 728 9.10 -10.38 24.68
C PHE A 728 9.33 -9.47 25.91
N PRO A 729 10.30 -9.80 26.78
CA PRO A 729 10.52 -9.11 28.04
C PRO A 729 10.94 -7.64 27.84
N LYS A 730 10.41 -6.74 28.67
CA LYS A 730 10.74 -5.29 28.65
C LYS A 730 12.21 -4.98 28.97
N HIS A 731 12.94 -5.94 29.54
CA HIS A 731 14.34 -5.80 29.92
C HIS A 731 15.15 -7.07 29.65
N TRP A 732 16.40 -6.91 29.22
CA TRP A 732 17.42 -7.95 29.21
C TRP A 732 18.18 -7.91 30.53
N GLN A 733 18.62 -9.05 31.07
CA GLN A 733 19.24 -9.11 32.40
C GLN A 733 20.55 -9.89 32.37
N THR A 734 21.60 -9.30 32.94
CA THR A 734 22.93 -9.91 33.10
C THR A 734 23.40 -9.76 34.55
N ALA A 735 24.64 -10.16 34.86
CA ALA A 735 25.26 -9.96 36.16
C ALA A 735 25.41 -8.47 36.55
N ASP A 736 25.50 -7.56 35.58
CA ASP A 736 25.72 -6.11 35.79
C ASP A 736 24.41 -5.30 35.85
N GLY A 737 23.24 -5.93 35.63
CA GLY A 737 21.94 -5.31 35.85
C GLY A 737 20.86 -5.66 34.84
N LYS A 738 19.90 -4.74 34.69
CA LYS A 738 18.76 -4.82 33.76
C LYS A 738 18.85 -3.71 32.73
N PHE A 739 18.85 -4.06 31.45
CA PHE A 739 18.97 -3.17 30.31
C PHE A 739 17.65 -3.08 29.54
N LYS A 740 17.30 -1.91 29.02
CA LYS A 740 16.01 -1.71 28.35
C LYS A 740 15.99 -2.43 27.00
N LEU A 741 14.95 -3.22 26.77
CA LEU A 741 14.60 -3.72 25.44
C LEU A 741 13.50 -2.83 24.83
N SER A 742 13.59 -2.59 23.53
CA SER A 742 12.59 -1.89 22.74
C SER A 742 12.40 -2.67 21.44
N TYR A 743 11.16 -2.83 21.00
CA TYR A 743 10.83 -3.75 19.91
C TYR A 743 10.23 -3.01 18.72
N ARG A 744 10.59 -3.43 17.51
CA ARG A 744 9.94 -3.02 16.26
C ARG A 744 9.83 -4.23 15.34
N PHE A 745 8.71 -4.33 14.64
CA PHE A 745 8.37 -5.50 13.85
C PHE A 745 7.78 -5.03 12.53
N GLU A 746 8.66 -4.48 11.70
CA GLU A 746 8.35 -3.84 10.43
C GLU A 746 9.41 -4.32 9.42
N PRO A 747 9.09 -5.29 8.54
CA PRO A 747 10.03 -5.78 7.55
C PRO A 747 10.69 -4.65 6.76
N HIS A 748 11.99 -4.79 6.50
CA HIS A 748 12.85 -3.79 5.83
C HIS A 748 13.09 -2.48 6.59
N HIS A 749 12.50 -2.24 7.76
CA HIS A 749 12.84 -1.05 8.55
C HIS A 749 14.25 -1.18 9.20
N PRO A 750 15.12 -0.15 9.18
CA PRO A 750 16.48 -0.25 9.73
C PRO A 750 16.57 -0.65 11.21
N LEU A 751 15.55 -0.36 12.00
CA LEU A 751 15.44 -0.74 13.43
C LEU A 751 14.63 -2.03 13.68
N ASP A 752 14.34 -2.82 12.64
CA ASP A 752 13.53 -4.03 12.76
C ASP A 752 14.18 -5.09 13.66
N GLY A 753 13.35 -5.76 14.46
CA GLY A 753 13.76 -6.73 15.47
C GLY A 753 13.75 -6.14 16.89
N VAL A 754 14.74 -6.54 17.68
CA VAL A 754 14.88 -6.14 19.09
C VAL A 754 16.06 -5.19 19.26
N THR A 755 15.78 -3.98 19.77
CA THR A 755 16.78 -2.99 20.13
C THR A 755 17.12 -3.09 21.62
N LEU A 756 18.39 -3.32 21.94
CA LEU A 756 18.94 -3.42 23.29
C LEU A 756 19.72 -2.15 23.62
N THR A 757 19.28 -1.42 24.66
CA THR A 757 19.93 -0.17 25.09
C THR A 757 20.94 -0.43 26.21
N LEU A 758 22.22 -0.15 25.96
CA LEU A 758 23.33 -0.39 26.88
C LEU A 758 24.06 0.92 27.23
N PRO A 759 24.32 1.22 28.52
CA PRO A 759 25.28 2.25 28.90
C PRO A 759 26.69 1.93 28.40
N LEU A 760 27.45 2.96 28.03
CA LEU A 760 28.83 2.85 27.56
C LEU A 760 29.74 2.07 28.54
N THR A 761 29.52 2.24 29.84
CA THR A 761 30.29 1.61 30.94
C THR A 761 30.22 0.08 30.98
N VAL A 762 29.20 -0.55 30.38
CA VAL A 762 29.08 -2.02 30.34
C VAL A 762 29.48 -2.62 28.99
N LEU A 763 29.80 -1.81 27.99
CA LEU A 763 30.05 -2.25 26.61
C LEU A 763 31.08 -3.39 26.52
N ASN A 764 32.24 -3.22 27.15
CA ASN A 764 33.34 -4.20 27.12
C ASN A 764 33.08 -5.47 27.96
N ARG A 765 31.96 -5.54 28.68
CA ARG A 765 31.61 -6.63 29.61
C ARG A 765 30.55 -7.56 29.06
N ILE A 766 29.89 -7.19 27.96
CA ILE A 766 28.90 -8.04 27.30
C ILE A 766 29.63 -9.12 26.49
N SER A 767 29.29 -10.40 26.73
CA SER A 767 29.78 -11.51 25.91
C SER A 767 29.09 -11.49 24.53
N PRO A 768 29.83 -11.51 23.41
CA PRO A 768 29.25 -11.60 22.07
C PRO A 768 28.30 -12.80 21.93
N ALA A 769 28.69 -13.95 22.50
CA ALA A 769 27.88 -15.17 22.50
C ALA A 769 26.52 -14.99 23.20
N SER A 770 26.47 -14.19 24.28
CA SER A 770 25.19 -13.92 24.98
C SER A 770 24.19 -13.12 24.15
N LEU A 771 24.67 -12.34 23.17
CA LEU A 771 23.83 -11.61 22.22
C LEU A 771 23.27 -12.50 21.10
N GLU A 772 23.89 -13.66 20.84
CA GLU A 772 23.37 -14.60 19.85
C GLU A 772 21.96 -15.10 20.22
N TRP A 773 21.70 -15.29 21.51
CA TRP A 773 20.50 -15.91 22.08
C TRP A 773 19.22 -15.06 22.02
N LEU A 774 19.31 -13.79 21.61
CA LEU A 774 18.18 -12.85 21.46
C LEU A 774 17.22 -12.85 22.68
N VAL A 775 15.92 -12.94 22.41
CA VAL A 775 14.81 -13.02 23.35
C VAL A 775 13.98 -14.29 23.07
N PRO A 776 13.25 -14.85 24.05
CA PRO A 776 12.62 -16.17 23.88
C PRO A 776 11.59 -16.27 22.74
N GLY A 777 10.93 -15.16 22.38
CA GLY A 777 10.01 -15.09 21.23
C GLY A 777 10.70 -15.15 19.86
N MET A 778 11.97 -14.74 19.76
CA MET A 778 12.69 -14.61 18.47
C MET A 778 13.74 -15.72 18.25
N ILE A 779 14.25 -16.33 19.32
CA ILE A 779 15.31 -17.34 19.23
C ILE A 779 14.90 -18.61 18.43
N ARG A 780 13.61 -18.97 18.44
CA ARG A 780 13.08 -20.11 17.68
C ARG A 780 13.24 -19.91 16.17
N GLU A 781 12.87 -18.74 15.66
CA GLU A 781 13.02 -18.38 14.25
C GLU A 781 14.49 -18.39 13.83
N LYS A 782 15.36 -17.80 14.65
CA LYS A 782 16.82 -17.79 14.43
C LYS A 782 17.40 -19.19 14.31
N ILE A 783 17.05 -20.11 15.23
CA ILE A 783 17.53 -21.51 15.16
C ILE A 783 16.94 -22.23 13.93
N GLN A 784 15.67 -21.98 13.58
CA GLN A 784 15.06 -22.55 12.37
C GLN A 784 15.78 -22.08 11.09
N LEU A 785 16.20 -20.82 11.03
CA LEU A 785 16.98 -20.28 9.92
C LEU A 785 18.40 -20.85 9.89
N GLN A 786 19.06 -21.04 11.03
CA GLN A 786 20.35 -21.75 11.08
C GLN A 786 20.23 -23.23 10.65
N ILE A 787 19.14 -23.92 11.00
CA ILE A 787 18.87 -25.28 10.49
C ILE A 787 18.60 -25.25 8.97
N LYS A 788 17.98 -24.19 8.43
CA LYS A 788 17.85 -23.99 6.97
C LYS A 788 19.17 -23.68 6.26
N ALA A 789 20.22 -23.23 6.96
CA ALA A 789 21.56 -23.04 6.39
C ALA A 789 22.30 -24.38 6.19
N LEU A 790 22.10 -25.35 7.09
CA LEU A 790 22.80 -26.65 7.06
C LEU A 790 22.61 -27.43 5.75
N PRO A 791 23.63 -28.19 5.28
CA PRO A 791 23.53 -29.07 4.12
C PRO A 791 22.31 -30.02 4.18
N LYS A 792 21.71 -30.30 3.01
CA LYS A 792 20.46 -31.08 2.87
C LYS A 792 20.50 -32.46 3.52
N GLN A 793 21.68 -33.06 3.65
CA GLN A 793 21.88 -34.36 4.33
C GLN A 793 21.69 -34.21 5.85
N ILE A 794 22.41 -33.27 6.48
CA ILE A 794 22.38 -33.01 7.92
C ILE A 794 21.01 -32.45 8.34
N ARG A 795 20.43 -31.55 7.53
CA ARG A 795 19.12 -30.92 7.79
C ARG A 795 17.99 -31.94 7.99
N ARG A 796 18.06 -33.12 7.37
CA ARG A 796 17.06 -34.20 7.51
C ARG A 796 16.99 -34.77 8.93
N ILE A 797 18.10 -34.76 9.67
CA ILE A 797 18.17 -35.21 11.08
C ILE A 797 17.33 -34.31 11.98
N CYS A 798 17.20 -33.03 11.62
CA CYS A 798 16.47 -32.03 12.37
C CYS A 798 14.96 -32.05 12.07
N VAL A 799 14.42 -33.00 11.31
CA VAL A 799 13.01 -33.05 10.91
C VAL A 799 12.26 -34.06 11.81
N PRO A 800 11.12 -33.69 12.43
CA PRO A 800 10.44 -32.39 12.41
C PRO A 800 11.17 -31.23 13.13
N VAL A 801 11.23 -30.06 12.47
CA VAL A 801 12.08 -28.93 12.89
C VAL A 801 11.57 -28.16 14.11
N PRO A 802 10.26 -27.79 14.22
CA PRO A 802 9.73 -27.14 15.43
C PRO A 802 9.96 -27.98 16.70
N GLU A 803 9.82 -29.29 16.58
CA GLU A 803 9.98 -30.29 17.63
C GLU A 803 11.45 -30.42 18.04
N PHE A 804 12.38 -30.54 17.07
CA PHE A 804 13.81 -30.54 17.33
C PHE A 804 14.28 -29.25 18.04
N ILE A 805 13.81 -28.08 17.60
CA ILE A 805 14.12 -26.79 18.24
C ILE A 805 13.58 -26.74 19.67
N THR A 806 12.37 -27.27 19.88
CA THR A 806 11.76 -27.33 21.21
C THR A 806 12.55 -28.26 22.14
N GLN A 807 12.99 -29.43 21.65
CA GLN A 807 13.84 -30.38 22.38
C GLN A 807 15.24 -29.83 22.68
N PHE A 808 15.81 -29.01 21.78
CA PHE A 808 17.07 -28.32 22.01
C PHE A 808 16.93 -27.27 23.12
N LEU A 809 15.93 -26.39 23.02
CA LEU A 809 15.71 -25.32 24.00
C LEU A 809 15.31 -25.85 25.38
N SER A 810 14.59 -26.98 25.47
CA SER A 810 14.22 -27.62 26.75
C SER A 810 15.39 -28.32 27.45
N GLN A 811 16.51 -28.57 26.77
CA GLN A 811 17.73 -29.10 27.39
C GLN A 811 18.55 -28.04 28.15
N ASN A 812 18.08 -26.79 28.24
CA ASN A 812 18.73 -25.66 28.90
C ASN A 812 20.19 -25.44 28.45
N PRO A 813 20.43 -25.15 27.15
CA PRO A 813 21.76 -24.81 26.65
C PRO A 813 22.35 -23.57 27.33
N ASP A 814 23.68 -23.49 27.41
CA ASP A 814 24.36 -22.37 28.06
C ASP A 814 24.25 -21.10 27.20
N ARG A 815 23.57 -20.10 27.76
CA ARG A 815 23.32 -18.81 27.11
C ARG A 815 24.52 -17.86 27.15
N ASN A 816 25.62 -18.25 27.80
CA ASN A 816 26.89 -17.51 27.79
C ASN A 816 27.85 -18.00 26.69
N ALA A 817 27.59 -19.19 26.13
CA ALA A 817 28.37 -19.81 25.06
C ALA A 817 27.66 -19.70 23.69
N PRO A 818 28.40 -19.76 22.55
CA PRO A 818 27.83 -19.63 21.22
C PRO A 818 26.77 -20.69 20.90
N ILE A 819 25.83 -20.38 20.01
CA ILE A 819 24.73 -21.28 19.64
C ILE A 819 25.24 -22.44 18.78
N LEU A 820 26.06 -22.16 17.77
CA LEU A 820 26.37 -23.12 16.70
C LEU A 820 27.07 -24.41 17.18
N PRO A 821 28.08 -24.37 18.08
CA PRO A 821 28.70 -25.59 18.61
C PRO A 821 27.72 -26.43 19.44
N GLN A 822 26.87 -25.78 20.25
CA GLN A 822 25.85 -26.45 21.06
C GLN A 822 24.77 -27.09 20.19
N LEU A 823 24.39 -26.41 19.09
CA LEU A 823 23.42 -26.91 18.12
C LEU A 823 24.01 -28.06 17.29
N ALA A 824 25.27 -28.00 16.88
CA ALA A 824 25.99 -29.12 16.25
C ALA A 824 26.02 -30.36 17.17
N GLN A 825 26.36 -30.17 18.45
CA GLN A 825 26.37 -31.22 19.45
C GLN A 825 24.98 -31.85 19.67
N ALA A 826 23.92 -31.04 19.62
CA ALA A 826 22.54 -31.53 19.67
C ALA A 826 22.16 -32.35 18.43
N ILE A 827 22.55 -31.91 17.23
CA ILE A 827 22.29 -32.65 15.97
C ILE A 827 23.00 -34.00 15.98
N ALA A 828 24.29 -34.04 16.31
CA ALA A 828 25.07 -35.28 16.38
C ALA A 828 24.52 -36.25 17.45
N LYS A 829 24.09 -35.73 18.60
CA LYS A 829 23.42 -36.50 19.66
C LYS A 829 22.09 -37.09 19.20
N THR A 830 21.26 -36.33 18.47
CA THR A 830 19.98 -36.80 17.93
C THR A 830 20.15 -37.83 16.82
N ALA A 831 21.21 -37.74 16.02
CA ALA A 831 21.56 -38.77 15.02
C ALA A 831 22.17 -40.05 15.62
N GLY A 832 22.71 -39.98 16.84
CA GLY A 832 23.50 -41.05 17.45
C GLY A 832 24.90 -41.23 16.86
N ASP A 833 25.38 -40.31 16.01
CA ASP A 833 26.68 -40.40 15.35
C ASP A 833 27.52 -39.12 15.54
N ILE A 834 28.60 -39.27 16.30
CA ILE A 834 29.53 -38.18 16.65
C ILE A 834 30.27 -37.66 15.40
N ARG A 835 30.45 -38.49 14.36
CA ARG A 835 31.15 -38.12 13.12
C ARG A 835 30.42 -37.04 12.32
N ILE A 836 29.18 -36.73 12.66
CA ILE A 836 28.43 -35.63 12.04
C ILE A 836 28.99 -34.26 12.46
N LEU A 837 29.67 -34.16 13.62
CA LEU A 837 30.45 -32.97 13.98
C LEU A 837 31.58 -32.69 13.00
N GLU A 838 32.19 -33.75 12.45
CA GLU A 838 33.27 -33.68 11.46
C GLU A 838 32.73 -33.39 10.04
N GLN A 839 31.41 -33.47 9.83
CA GLN A 839 30.72 -33.13 8.58
C GLN A 839 30.10 -31.72 8.60
N ILE A 840 30.00 -31.09 9.77
CA ILE A 840 29.51 -29.71 9.91
C ILE A 840 30.70 -28.76 9.82
N ASN A 841 30.87 -28.14 8.65
CA ASN A 841 31.79 -27.00 8.49
C ASN A 841 31.24 -25.80 9.28
N GLN A 842 31.79 -25.57 10.48
CA GLN A 842 31.28 -24.52 11.39
C GLN A 842 31.54 -23.11 10.86
N ASP A 843 32.65 -22.88 10.15
CA ASP A 843 32.99 -21.55 9.61
C ASP A 843 32.07 -21.16 8.43
N GLU A 844 31.78 -22.11 7.54
CA GLU A 844 30.79 -21.93 6.46
C GLU A 844 29.37 -21.76 7.01
N TRP A 845 29.02 -22.48 8.09
CA TRP A 845 27.73 -22.31 8.75
C TRP A 845 27.61 -20.96 9.47
N ALA A 846 28.68 -20.48 10.12
CA ALA A 846 28.74 -19.17 10.76
C ALA A 846 28.74 -18.02 9.74
N ALA A 847 29.30 -18.24 8.54
CA ALA A 847 29.27 -17.28 7.43
C ALA A 847 27.85 -17.10 6.83
N PHE A 848 26.87 -17.95 7.16
CA PHE A 848 25.49 -17.79 6.71
C PHE A 848 24.83 -16.57 7.37
N ARG A 849 24.76 -15.46 6.63
CA ARG A 849 24.15 -14.21 7.10
C ARG A 849 22.63 -14.35 7.23
N LEU A 850 22.15 -14.28 8.47
CA LEU A 850 20.73 -14.28 8.79
C LEU A 850 20.07 -12.93 8.43
N PRO A 851 18.72 -12.87 8.36
CA PRO A 851 17.98 -11.61 8.31
C PRO A 851 18.33 -10.66 9.46
N GLU A 852 18.22 -9.35 9.25
CA GLU A 852 18.69 -8.35 10.22
C GLU A 852 17.97 -8.41 11.58
N HIS A 853 16.72 -8.85 11.64
CA HIS A 853 15.98 -9.01 12.90
C HIS A 853 16.45 -10.21 13.74
N CYS A 854 17.29 -11.10 13.19
CA CYS A 854 17.91 -12.21 13.92
C CYS A 854 19.18 -11.79 14.71
N TYR A 855 19.44 -10.49 14.82
CA TYR A 855 20.49 -9.89 15.63
C TYR A 855 19.90 -8.79 16.52
N PHE A 856 20.49 -8.56 17.70
CA PHE A 856 20.15 -7.36 18.48
C PHE A 856 20.61 -6.12 17.70
N ASN A 857 19.74 -5.12 17.59
CA ASN A 857 20.19 -3.77 17.31
C ASN A 857 20.69 -3.16 18.63
N LEU A 858 21.98 -2.89 18.74
CA LEU A 858 22.61 -2.38 19.94
C LEU A 858 22.58 -0.86 19.92
N ARG A 859 22.09 -0.23 20.98
CA ARG A 859 22.03 1.22 21.15
C ARG A 859 22.86 1.62 22.35
N ILE A 860 24.02 2.23 22.11
CA ILE A 860 24.95 2.63 23.17
C ILE A 860 24.63 4.05 23.62
N ILE A 861 24.46 4.25 24.92
CA ILE A 861 24.16 5.55 25.54
C ILE A 861 25.23 5.98 26.54
N ASP A 862 25.37 7.29 26.75
CA ASP A 862 26.16 7.86 27.84
C ASP A 862 25.41 7.87 29.18
N ASP A 863 26.05 8.39 30.24
CA ASP A 863 25.44 8.55 31.58
C ASP A 863 24.27 9.57 31.59
N GLY A 864 24.13 10.40 30.55
CA GLY A 864 23.00 11.33 30.35
C GLY A 864 21.83 10.75 29.56
N GLY A 865 22.00 9.58 28.94
CA GLY A 865 21.02 8.93 28.07
C GLY A 865 21.08 9.36 26.59
N GLN A 866 22.06 10.17 26.19
CA GLN A 866 22.33 10.52 24.80
C GLN A 866 22.94 9.32 24.06
N GLU A 867 22.58 9.16 22.79
CA GLU A 867 23.08 8.07 21.93
C GLU A 867 24.49 8.38 21.41
N LEU A 868 25.40 7.41 21.55
CA LEU A 868 26.79 7.49 21.10
C LEU A 868 27.04 6.69 19.82
N ALA A 869 26.39 5.53 19.69
CA ALA A 869 26.38 4.70 18.49
C ALA A 869 25.18 3.75 18.50
N MET A 870 24.78 3.30 17.31
CA MET A 870 23.76 2.27 17.13
C MET A 870 24.11 1.35 15.94
N GLY A 871 23.86 0.05 16.07
CA GLY A 871 24.09 -0.93 15.01
C GLY A 871 23.99 -2.38 15.48
N ARG A 872 24.07 -3.34 14.53
CA ARG A 872 23.94 -4.79 14.82
C ARG A 872 25.26 -5.53 15.05
N ASP A 873 26.39 -4.94 14.65
CA ASP A 873 27.72 -5.52 14.87
C ASP A 873 28.29 -5.06 16.21
N PHE A 874 28.25 -5.96 17.20
CA PHE A 874 28.81 -5.71 18.54
C PHE A 874 30.32 -5.40 18.49
N ILE A 875 31.06 -6.13 17.65
CA ILE A 875 32.53 -6.04 17.59
C ILE A 875 32.93 -4.71 16.96
N GLN A 876 32.26 -4.27 15.90
CA GLN A 876 32.49 -2.96 15.29
C GLN A 876 32.24 -1.82 16.29
N ILE A 877 31.14 -1.89 17.05
CA ILE A 877 30.80 -0.92 18.09
C ILE A 877 31.84 -0.97 19.24
N GLN A 878 32.29 -2.15 19.64
CA GLN A 878 33.33 -2.31 20.66
C GLN A 878 34.70 -1.79 20.20
N GLN A 879 35.07 -1.95 18.94
CA GLN A 879 36.29 -1.37 18.38
C GLN A 879 36.23 0.17 18.32
N GLN A 880 35.06 0.73 17.99
CA GLN A 880 34.82 2.17 17.94
C GLN A 880 34.80 2.82 19.34
N LEU A 881 34.04 2.25 20.28
CA LEU A 881 33.73 2.87 21.58
C LEU A 881 34.44 2.22 22.78
N GLY A 882 35.04 1.05 22.66
CA GLY A 882 35.61 0.30 23.79
C GLY A 882 36.71 1.03 24.57
N LYS A 883 37.49 1.91 23.90
CA LYS A 883 38.46 2.79 24.56
C LYS A 883 37.78 3.92 25.35
N ALA A 884 36.66 4.44 24.84
CA ALA A 884 35.84 5.39 25.58
C ALA A 884 35.18 4.68 26.77
N ALA A 885 34.62 3.48 26.58
CA ALA A 885 34.06 2.65 27.66
C ALA A 885 35.05 2.40 28.80
N ALA A 886 36.26 1.92 28.50
CA ALA A 886 37.30 1.68 29.51
C ALA A 886 37.78 2.97 30.22
N THR A 887 37.72 4.12 29.53
CA THR A 887 38.02 5.42 30.14
C THR A 887 36.86 5.86 31.05
N THR A 888 35.64 5.90 30.52
CA THR A 888 34.44 6.31 31.24
C THR A 888 34.18 5.43 32.46
N PHE A 889 34.42 4.12 32.38
CA PHE A 889 34.31 3.18 33.51
C PHE A 889 35.16 3.60 34.73
N ARG A 890 36.31 4.25 34.49
CA ARG A 890 37.23 4.74 35.53
C ARG A 890 36.87 6.12 36.09
N ASP A 891 35.95 6.85 35.46
CA ASP A 891 35.46 8.11 36.04
C ASP A 891 34.84 7.85 37.42
N ASN A 892 35.21 8.69 38.39
CA ASN A 892 34.86 8.56 39.81
C ASN A 892 35.44 7.34 40.57
N THR A 893 36.26 6.46 39.97
CA THR A 893 36.88 5.32 40.69
C THR A 893 38.21 5.67 41.38
N GLN A 894 38.47 6.96 41.62
CA GLN A 894 39.74 7.48 42.15
C GLN A 894 40.07 6.92 43.55
N GLU A 895 39.08 6.50 44.34
CA GLU A 895 39.27 5.85 45.64
C GLU A 895 39.98 4.47 45.56
N PHE A 896 39.98 3.83 44.38
CA PHE A 896 40.67 2.56 44.12
C PHE A 896 41.93 2.71 43.26
N GLU A 897 42.23 3.92 42.78
CA GLU A 897 43.39 4.19 41.93
C GLU A 897 44.50 4.90 42.71
N ARG A 898 45.75 4.78 42.22
CA ARG A 898 46.87 5.53 42.80
C ARG A 898 47.98 5.77 41.79
N ASP A 899 48.32 7.03 41.57
CA ASP A 899 49.42 7.44 40.70
C ASP A 899 50.80 7.19 41.31
N ASN A 900 51.81 7.11 40.45
CA ASN A 900 53.24 7.15 40.80
C ASN A 900 53.71 6.09 41.82
N VAL A 901 53.23 4.85 41.66
CA VAL A 901 53.63 3.67 42.43
C VAL A 901 55.11 3.37 42.15
N THR A 902 55.97 3.52 43.17
CA THR A 902 57.43 3.31 43.05
C THR A 902 57.99 2.23 43.99
N ALA A 903 57.18 1.77 44.95
CA ALA A 903 57.42 0.62 45.81
C ALA A 903 56.13 -0.22 45.92
N TRP A 904 56.16 -1.31 46.68
CA TRP A 904 54.95 -2.05 47.04
C TRP A 904 54.36 -1.52 48.35
N ASP A 905 53.74 -0.34 48.29
CA ASP A 905 53.07 0.33 49.40
C ASP A 905 51.54 0.42 49.19
N ILE A 906 51.01 -0.39 48.25
CA ILE A 906 49.59 -0.53 47.89
C ILE A 906 48.83 -1.63 48.67
N GLY A 907 49.45 -2.20 49.71
CA GLY A 907 48.84 -3.25 50.54
C GLY A 907 48.65 -4.59 49.81
N THR A 908 47.47 -5.19 49.96
CA THR A 908 47.05 -6.42 49.25
C THR A 908 45.99 -6.06 48.22
N LEU A 909 46.24 -6.40 46.95
CA LEU A 909 45.32 -6.15 45.86
C LEU A 909 44.28 -7.28 45.77
N PRO A 910 42.97 -7.01 45.94
CA PRO A 910 41.92 -7.97 45.59
C PRO A 910 41.86 -8.14 44.06
N GLU A 911 41.40 -9.29 43.60
CA GLU A 911 41.28 -9.58 42.16
C GLU A 911 40.18 -8.72 41.49
N SER A 912 39.10 -8.47 42.21
CA SER A 912 38.00 -7.59 41.76
C SER A 912 37.39 -6.80 42.93
N ILE A 913 36.78 -5.66 42.59
CA ILE A 913 36.08 -4.75 43.50
C ILE A 913 34.69 -4.47 42.91
N LYS A 914 33.66 -4.51 43.75
CA LYS A 914 32.30 -4.11 43.39
C LYS A 914 32.05 -2.68 43.85
N PHE A 915 31.59 -1.83 42.95
CA PHE A 915 31.33 -0.42 43.21
C PHE A 915 30.03 0.05 42.54
N ALA A 916 29.42 1.10 43.08
CA ALA A 916 28.20 1.67 42.56
C ALA A 916 28.50 2.84 41.61
N ARG A 917 27.86 2.88 40.43
CA ARG A 917 27.85 4.04 39.54
C ARG A 917 26.41 4.38 39.18
N GLY A 918 25.94 5.56 39.60
CA GLY A 918 24.56 5.99 39.39
C GLY A 918 23.55 5.01 40.00
N LYS A 919 22.87 4.23 39.15
CA LYS A 919 21.91 3.17 39.55
C LYS A 919 22.41 1.75 39.30
N GLN A 920 23.67 1.56 38.92
CA GLN A 920 24.26 0.26 38.57
C GLN A 920 25.32 -0.17 39.59
N GLN A 921 25.48 -1.49 39.72
CA GLN A 921 26.54 -2.14 40.48
C GLN A 921 27.50 -2.78 39.48
N LEU A 922 28.74 -2.29 39.44
CA LEU A 922 29.77 -2.72 38.48
C LEU A 922 30.88 -3.47 39.22
N THR A 923 31.52 -4.43 38.54
CA THR A 923 32.66 -5.18 39.09
C THR A 923 33.92 -4.84 38.31
N GLY A 924 34.80 -4.03 38.88
CA GLY A 924 36.10 -3.70 38.29
C GLY A 924 37.22 -4.64 38.76
N TYR A 925 38.30 -4.71 37.99
CA TYR A 925 39.48 -5.54 38.26
C TYR A 925 40.70 -4.66 38.46
N LEU A 926 41.50 -4.88 39.50
CA LEU A 926 42.67 -4.04 39.79
C LEU A 926 43.93 -4.53 39.08
N GLY A 927 44.66 -3.61 38.46
CA GLY A 927 45.95 -3.87 37.84
C GLY A 927 46.93 -2.72 38.03
N LEU A 928 48.23 -3.03 37.98
CA LEU A 928 49.28 -2.02 37.91
C LEU A 928 49.53 -1.68 36.43
N GLN A 929 49.24 -0.45 36.00
CA GLN A 929 49.45 -0.02 34.63
C GLN A 929 50.76 0.78 34.49
N LYS A 930 51.50 0.53 33.41
CA LYS A 930 52.57 1.41 32.94
C LYS A 930 51.93 2.54 32.13
N GLU A 931 52.03 3.76 32.63
CA GLU A 931 51.58 4.97 31.93
C GLU A 931 52.54 5.36 30.80
N LYS A 932 52.06 6.19 29.86
CA LYS A 932 52.86 6.70 28.73
C LYS A 932 54.13 7.43 29.18
N ASP A 933 54.06 8.11 30.31
CA ASP A 933 55.17 8.84 30.95
C ASP A 933 56.21 7.92 31.60
N GLY A 934 56.06 6.59 31.51
CA GLY A 934 56.91 5.60 32.19
C GLY A 934 56.65 5.49 33.70
N ARG A 935 55.77 6.32 34.27
CA ARG A 935 55.24 6.18 35.63
C ARG A 935 54.34 4.93 35.72
N ILE A 936 54.22 4.37 36.93
CA ILE A 936 53.36 3.22 37.20
C ILE A 936 52.20 3.71 38.06
N ALA A 937 50.98 3.23 37.80
CA ALA A 937 49.79 3.55 38.57
C ALA A 937 48.98 2.29 38.90
N LEU A 938 48.31 2.29 40.04
CA LEU A 938 47.23 1.34 40.32
C LEU A 938 45.97 1.85 39.61
N ARG A 939 45.39 1.01 38.74
CA ARG A 939 44.26 1.33 37.86
C ARG A 939 43.16 0.29 37.97
N LEU A 940 41.92 0.74 37.79
CA LEU A 940 40.75 -0.14 37.71
C LEU A 940 40.41 -0.42 36.23
N PHE A 941 40.12 -1.68 35.92
CA PHE A 941 39.77 -2.14 34.58
C PHE A 941 38.36 -2.74 34.56
N ASP A 942 37.73 -2.71 33.40
CA ASP A 942 36.40 -3.28 33.14
C ASP A 942 36.40 -4.81 33.03
N THR A 943 37.56 -5.43 32.77
CA THR A 943 37.72 -6.84 32.39
C THR A 943 38.98 -7.45 33.01
N SER A 944 38.91 -8.73 33.42
CA SER A 944 40.02 -9.41 34.14
C SER A 944 41.27 -9.55 33.29
N ALA A 945 41.14 -9.99 32.03
CA ALA A 945 42.27 -10.17 31.12
C ALA A 945 43.06 -8.87 30.86
N ALA A 946 42.37 -7.72 30.74
CA ALA A 946 43.01 -6.42 30.61
C ALA A 946 43.76 -6.02 31.89
N ALA A 947 43.15 -6.27 33.07
CA ALA A 947 43.79 -6.03 34.36
C ALA A 947 45.04 -6.90 34.54
N GLU A 948 44.98 -8.20 34.24
CA GLU A 948 46.07 -9.15 34.37
C GLU A 948 47.24 -8.83 33.42
N GLN A 949 46.96 -8.54 32.15
CA GLN A 949 47.98 -8.17 31.18
C GLN A 949 48.66 -6.84 31.56
N ALA A 950 47.88 -5.84 31.97
CA ALA A 950 48.44 -4.59 32.50
C ALA A 950 49.30 -4.87 33.74
N HIS A 951 48.75 -5.58 34.72
CA HIS A 951 49.38 -5.88 36.00
C HIS A 951 50.73 -6.61 35.85
N ARG A 952 50.85 -7.60 34.94
CA ARG A 952 52.15 -8.23 34.64
C ARG A 952 53.19 -7.20 34.22
N LEU A 953 52.84 -6.33 33.28
CA LEU A 953 53.74 -5.28 32.78
C LEU A 953 54.07 -4.23 33.88
N GLY A 954 53.08 -3.78 34.65
CA GLY A 954 53.29 -2.83 35.74
C GLY A 954 54.14 -3.39 36.88
N VAL A 955 53.96 -4.66 37.24
CA VAL A 955 54.83 -5.35 38.23
C VAL A 955 56.26 -5.46 37.69
N ILE A 956 56.45 -5.81 36.42
CA ILE A 956 57.79 -5.90 35.81
C ILE A 956 58.51 -4.55 35.84
N GLU A 957 57.84 -3.44 35.50
CA GLU A 957 58.43 -2.10 35.63
C GLU A 957 58.70 -1.72 37.11
N LEU A 958 57.81 -2.06 38.04
CA LEU A 958 58.00 -1.81 39.47
C LEU A 958 59.22 -2.59 40.01
N MET A 959 59.43 -3.80 39.51
CA MET A 959 60.63 -4.58 39.80
C MET A 959 61.89 -3.95 39.20
N LYS A 960 61.85 -3.35 38.00
CA LYS A 960 63.00 -2.57 37.47
C LYS A 960 63.37 -1.41 38.40
N LEU A 961 62.39 -0.70 38.98
CA LEU A 961 62.63 0.38 39.94
C LEU A 961 63.26 -0.09 41.26
N GLN A 962 63.04 -1.34 41.65
CA GLN A 962 63.59 -1.99 42.86
C GLN A 962 64.89 -2.78 42.61
N LEU A 963 65.27 -2.91 41.33
CA LEU A 963 66.45 -3.63 40.84
C LEU A 963 67.37 -2.70 40.01
N LYS A 964 67.39 -1.41 40.34
CA LYS A 964 68.09 -0.35 39.58
C LYS A 964 69.56 -0.66 39.26
N GLU A 965 70.34 -1.21 40.19
CA GLU A 965 71.74 -1.55 39.90
C GLU A 965 71.84 -2.77 38.97
N GLN A 966 71.02 -3.79 39.16
CA GLN A 966 70.95 -4.95 38.28
C GLN A 966 70.46 -4.58 36.86
N ILE A 967 69.56 -3.60 36.74
CA ILE A 967 69.10 -3.05 35.47
C ILE A 967 70.16 -2.15 34.82
N LYS A 968 70.92 -1.35 35.58
CA LYS A 968 72.12 -0.68 35.04
C LYS A 968 73.10 -1.71 34.49
N ASP A 969 73.34 -2.81 35.19
CA ASP A 969 74.24 -3.88 34.74
C ASP A 969 73.70 -4.70 33.56
N LEU A 970 72.38 -4.75 33.36
CA LEU A 970 71.77 -5.24 32.12
C LEU A 970 72.01 -4.25 30.97
N ASN A 971 71.71 -2.96 31.20
CA ASN A 971 71.80 -1.88 30.22
C ASN A 971 73.25 -1.54 29.80
N LYS A 972 74.25 -1.79 30.65
CA LYS A 972 75.69 -1.75 30.30
C LYS A 972 76.05 -2.69 29.14
N GLY A 973 75.20 -3.67 28.85
CA GLY A 973 75.28 -4.48 27.63
C GLY A 973 75.14 -5.98 27.88
N ILE A 974 74.61 -6.67 26.87
CA ILE A 974 74.66 -8.12 26.72
C ILE A 974 75.99 -8.47 26.04
N GLN A 975 76.64 -9.58 26.42
CA GLN A 975 77.98 -9.91 25.89
C GLN A 975 77.89 -10.22 24.39
N GLY A 976 78.82 -9.69 23.59
CA GLY A 976 78.78 -9.83 22.12
C GLY A 976 77.62 -9.10 21.43
N PHE A 977 76.82 -8.30 22.14
CA PHE A 977 75.66 -7.59 21.57
C PHE A 977 76.01 -6.79 20.31
N THR A 978 77.12 -6.03 20.32
CA THR A 978 77.57 -5.23 19.17
C THR A 978 77.81 -6.09 17.93
N GLN A 979 78.39 -7.27 18.09
CA GLN A 979 78.61 -8.22 17.00
C GLN A 979 77.28 -8.76 16.48
N ALA A 980 76.38 -9.19 17.38
CA ALA A 980 75.06 -9.68 17.00
C ALA A 980 74.22 -8.61 16.26
N ALA A 981 74.25 -7.35 16.71
CA ALA A 981 73.55 -6.23 16.07
C ALA A 981 74.13 -5.88 14.69
N MET A 982 75.45 -5.98 14.49
CA MET A 982 76.08 -5.80 13.18
C MET A 982 75.66 -6.89 12.17
N LEU A 983 75.42 -8.12 12.63
CA LEU A 983 74.92 -9.20 11.79
C LEU A 983 73.40 -9.06 11.52
N LEU A 984 72.61 -8.74 12.55
CA LEU A 984 71.16 -8.52 12.49
C LEU A 984 70.77 -7.09 12.04
N LYS A 985 71.53 -6.51 11.09
CA LYS A 985 71.46 -5.10 10.66
C LYS A 985 70.10 -4.63 10.08
N HIS A 986 69.14 -5.52 9.90
CA HIS A 986 67.76 -5.20 9.49
C HIS A 986 66.88 -4.76 10.68
N ILE A 987 67.35 -4.96 11.91
CA ILE A 987 66.75 -4.41 13.13
C ILE A 987 67.64 -3.25 13.60
N ASN A 988 67.03 -2.14 14.05
CA ASN A 988 67.77 -1.05 14.69
C ASN A 988 68.41 -1.55 16.01
N ALA A 989 69.65 -1.15 16.29
CA ALA A 989 70.38 -1.65 17.44
C ALA A 989 69.75 -1.24 18.79
N ASP A 990 69.16 -0.05 18.89
CA ASP A 990 68.56 0.41 20.13
C ASP A 990 67.22 -0.29 20.38
N THR A 991 66.37 -0.45 19.36
CA THR A 991 65.11 -1.21 19.48
C THR A 991 65.35 -2.70 19.75
N LEU A 992 66.41 -3.28 19.19
CA LEU A 992 66.84 -4.64 19.52
C LEU A 992 67.32 -4.75 20.97
N ARG A 993 68.07 -3.75 21.47
CA ARG A 993 68.53 -3.74 22.88
C ARG A 993 67.35 -3.65 23.84
N ASP A 994 66.38 -2.81 23.56
CA ASP A 994 65.17 -2.64 24.39
C ASP A 994 64.29 -3.90 24.38
N ASP A 995 64.10 -4.54 23.22
CA ASP A 995 63.36 -5.80 23.08
C ASP A 995 64.03 -6.96 23.86
N LEU A 996 65.35 -7.12 23.71
CA LEU A 996 66.12 -8.09 24.50
C LEU A 996 66.06 -7.79 26.00
N THR A 997 66.07 -6.51 26.38
CA THR A 997 66.00 -6.08 27.78
C THR A 997 64.63 -6.37 28.39
N GLN A 998 63.55 -6.19 27.63
CA GLN A 998 62.19 -6.58 28.04
C GLN A 998 62.05 -8.10 28.17
N ALA A 999 62.53 -8.88 27.20
CA ALA A 999 62.52 -10.34 27.25
C ALA A 999 63.31 -10.91 28.45
N VAL A 1000 64.50 -10.37 28.74
CA VAL A 1000 65.28 -10.73 29.94
C VAL A 1000 64.53 -10.35 31.23
N CYS A 1001 63.91 -9.16 31.28
CA CYS A 1001 63.16 -8.72 32.46
C CYS A 1001 61.95 -9.62 32.73
N ASP A 1002 61.06 -9.83 31.77
CA ASP A 1002 59.87 -10.68 31.96
C ASP A 1002 60.26 -12.09 32.44
N ARG A 1003 61.22 -12.72 31.75
CA ARG A 1003 61.62 -14.10 32.05
C ARG A 1003 62.30 -14.27 33.41
N ALA A 1004 63.13 -13.31 33.80
CA ALA A 1004 63.84 -13.36 35.08
C ALA A 1004 62.96 -12.92 36.25
N PHE A 1005 62.08 -11.94 36.05
CA PHE A 1005 61.28 -11.33 37.10
C PHE A 1005 60.03 -12.14 37.41
N ILE A 1006 59.31 -12.59 36.38
CA ILE A 1006 58.09 -13.40 36.52
C ILE A 1006 58.34 -14.79 35.91
N GLY A 1007 58.45 -14.88 34.58
CA GLY A 1007 58.41 -16.15 33.86
C GLY A 1007 57.06 -16.85 34.07
N GLU A 1008 57.12 -18.07 34.62
CA GLU A 1008 55.94 -18.91 34.94
C GLU A 1008 55.46 -18.77 36.40
N ASP A 1009 56.06 -17.87 37.18
CA ASP A 1009 55.65 -17.64 38.58
C ASP A 1009 54.34 -16.83 38.64
N GLU A 1010 53.50 -17.08 39.64
CA GLU A 1010 52.27 -16.31 39.91
C GLU A 1010 52.55 -14.80 40.08
N LEU A 1011 51.63 -13.96 39.61
CA LEU A 1011 51.74 -12.51 39.73
C LEU A 1011 51.63 -12.05 41.19
N PRO A 1012 52.63 -11.33 41.75
CA PRO A 1012 52.53 -10.79 43.09
C PRO A 1012 51.37 -9.80 43.25
N ARG A 1013 50.40 -10.13 44.11
CA ARG A 1013 49.30 -9.23 44.53
C ARG A 1013 49.42 -8.72 45.98
N ASN A 1014 50.53 -8.98 46.68
CA ASN A 1014 50.80 -8.44 48.01
C ASN A 1014 52.31 -8.24 48.26
N GLU A 1015 52.64 -7.46 49.29
CA GLU A 1015 54.02 -7.04 49.59
C GLU A 1015 54.97 -8.22 49.87
N LYS A 1016 54.48 -9.28 50.55
CA LYS A 1016 55.28 -10.48 50.84
C LYS A 1016 55.64 -11.20 49.55
N ALA A 1017 54.66 -11.49 48.70
CA ALA A 1017 54.87 -12.11 47.40
C ALA A 1017 55.81 -11.28 46.53
N PHE A 1018 55.67 -9.95 46.51
CA PHE A 1018 56.54 -9.06 45.75
C PHE A 1018 57.99 -9.08 46.27
N LYS A 1019 58.20 -9.05 47.60
CA LYS A 1019 59.53 -9.16 48.22
C LYS A 1019 60.19 -10.52 47.96
N GLU A 1020 59.41 -11.61 47.91
CA GLU A 1020 59.90 -12.94 47.53
C GLU A 1020 60.26 -12.99 46.04
N GLN A 1021 59.43 -12.39 45.17
CA GLN A 1021 59.68 -12.35 43.73
C GLN A 1021 60.91 -11.50 43.38
N ILE A 1022 61.14 -10.39 44.09
CA ILE A 1022 62.38 -9.60 44.01
C ILE A 1022 63.63 -10.43 44.37
N LYS A 1023 63.55 -11.34 45.37
CA LYS A 1023 64.65 -12.25 45.71
C LYS A 1023 64.90 -13.26 44.58
N ARG A 1024 63.84 -13.88 44.04
CA ARG A 1024 63.93 -14.82 42.90
C ARG A 1024 64.50 -14.14 41.65
N ALA A 1025 64.06 -12.91 41.35
CA ALA A 1025 64.56 -12.12 40.24
C ALA A 1025 66.05 -11.84 40.34
N ARG A 1026 66.55 -11.47 41.53
CA ARG A 1026 67.99 -11.20 41.75
C ARG A 1026 68.87 -12.42 41.50
N SER A 1027 68.43 -13.63 41.84
CA SER A 1027 69.20 -14.86 41.56
C SER A 1027 69.03 -15.38 40.12
N ARG A 1028 67.85 -15.19 39.50
CA ARG A 1028 67.58 -15.60 38.12
C ARG A 1028 68.27 -14.71 37.08
N LEU A 1029 68.32 -13.40 37.29
CA LEU A 1029 68.72 -12.43 36.26
C LEU A 1029 70.10 -12.69 35.62
N PRO A 1030 71.19 -13.02 36.37
CA PRO A 1030 72.49 -13.28 35.76
C PRO A 1030 72.44 -14.48 34.79
N ALA A 1031 71.83 -15.60 35.21
CA ALA A 1031 71.71 -16.81 34.40
C ALA A 1031 70.81 -16.60 33.17
N VAL A 1032 69.71 -15.84 33.29
CA VAL A 1032 68.84 -15.49 32.16
C VAL A 1032 69.59 -14.57 31.18
N LYS A 1033 70.34 -13.57 31.68
CA LYS A 1033 71.17 -12.68 30.84
C LYS A 1033 72.23 -13.47 30.08
N GLU A 1034 72.95 -14.38 30.73
CA GLU A 1034 73.98 -15.22 30.11
C GLU A 1034 73.40 -16.17 29.06
N ALA A 1035 72.32 -16.90 29.40
CA ALA A 1035 71.67 -17.82 28.49
C ALA A 1035 71.17 -17.12 27.21
N LEU A 1036 70.47 -16.00 27.35
CA LEU A 1036 70.01 -15.18 26.22
C LEU A 1036 71.18 -14.56 25.44
N SER A 1037 72.26 -14.15 26.12
CA SER A 1037 73.49 -13.66 25.46
C SER A 1037 74.06 -14.71 24.50
N ARG A 1038 74.13 -15.97 24.92
CA ARG A 1038 74.57 -17.09 24.08
C ARG A 1038 73.61 -17.35 22.92
N TYR A 1039 72.30 -17.49 23.20
CA TYR A 1039 71.32 -17.77 22.15
C TYR A 1039 71.26 -16.66 21.09
N LEU A 1040 71.43 -15.39 21.49
CA LEU A 1040 71.51 -14.26 20.56
C LEU A 1040 72.75 -14.36 19.65
N GLN A 1041 73.92 -14.68 20.20
CA GLN A 1041 75.16 -14.86 19.41
C GLN A 1041 75.03 -16.04 18.43
N GLU A 1042 74.54 -17.20 18.89
CA GLU A 1042 74.33 -18.38 18.05
C GLU A 1042 73.30 -18.11 16.93
N THR A 1043 72.23 -17.37 17.23
CA THR A 1043 71.19 -16.98 16.26
C THR A 1043 71.74 -15.99 15.25
N ALA A 1044 72.48 -14.97 15.68
CA ALA A 1044 73.07 -13.97 14.79
C ALA A 1044 74.15 -14.56 13.87
N ALA A 1045 74.96 -15.51 14.36
CA ALA A 1045 75.92 -16.25 13.54
C ALA A 1045 75.23 -17.13 12.48
N ALA A 1046 74.21 -17.89 12.87
CA ALA A 1046 73.42 -18.71 11.93
C ALA A 1046 72.66 -17.85 10.91
N TYR A 1047 72.17 -16.68 11.32
CA TYR A 1047 71.56 -15.69 10.42
C TYR A 1047 72.57 -15.18 9.39
N ALA A 1048 73.79 -14.82 9.82
CA ALA A 1048 74.83 -14.32 8.93
C ALA A 1048 75.27 -15.36 7.90
N GLU A 1049 75.42 -16.63 8.31
CA GLU A 1049 75.76 -17.74 7.42
C GLU A 1049 74.67 -17.96 6.35
N LEU A 1050 73.42 -18.05 6.78
CA LEU A 1050 72.26 -18.20 5.90
C LEU A 1050 72.15 -17.02 4.93
N ASN A 1051 72.24 -15.79 5.44
CA ASN A 1051 72.11 -14.58 4.63
C ASN A 1051 73.26 -14.40 3.64
N GLY A 1052 74.47 -14.89 3.94
CA GLY A 1052 75.58 -14.98 2.99
C GLY A 1052 75.31 -15.96 1.84
N LYS A 1053 74.50 -17.00 2.07
CA LYS A 1053 74.08 -18.00 1.06
C LYS A 1053 72.83 -17.59 0.26
N LEU A 1054 72.09 -16.56 0.69
CA LEU A 1054 70.84 -16.07 0.05
C LEU A 1054 71.08 -15.20 -1.21
N GLY A 1055 71.72 -15.79 -2.23
CA GLY A 1055 71.92 -15.22 -3.57
C GLY A 1055 70.71 -15.37 -4.51
N LYS A 1056 70.94 -15.64 -5.80
CA LYS A 1056 69.89 -15.87 -6.83
C LYS A 1056 69.21 -17.26 -6.74
N HIS A 1057 69.16 -17.87 -5.55
CA HIS A 1057 68.57 -19.20 -5.37
C HIS A 1057 67.02 -19.15 -5.45
N PRO A 1058 66.32 -20.17 -6.00
CA PRO A 1058 64.86 -20.15 -6.10
C PRO A 1058 64.14 -19.95 -4.76
N LEU A 1059 64.63 -20.58 -3.69
CA LEU A 1059 64.05 -20.42 -2.34
C LEU A 1059 64.33 -19.04 -1.69
N THR A 1060 65.12 -18.15 -2.30
CA THR A 1060 65.56 -16.89 -1.66
C THR A 1060 64.40 -16.00 -1.22
N HIS A 1061 63.32 -15.92 -2.00
CA HIS A 1061 62.15 -15.11 -1.62
C HIS A 1061 61.46 -15.66 -0.36
N LEU A 1062 61.17 -16.97 -0.38
CA LEU A 1062 60.49 -17.69 0.70
C LEU A 1062 61.29 -17.64 2.02
N LEU A 1063 62.60 -17.88 1.96
CA LEU A 1063 63.44 -17.85 3.15
C LEU A 1063 63.65 -16.42 3.68
N ARG A 1064 63.69 -15.39 2.82
CA ARG A 1064 63.71 -13.99 3.28
C ARG A 1064 62.41 -13.59 3.98
N LEU A 1065 61.26 -14.01 3.45
CA LEU A 1065 59.97 -13.82 4.12
C LEU A 1065 59.98 -14.51 5.50
N ARG A 1066 60.46 -15.75 5.58
CA ARG A 1066 60.51 -16.46 6.87
C ARG A 1066 61.49 -15.86 7.87
N LEU A 1067 62.61 -15.32 7.41
CA LEU A 1067 63.53 -14.54 8.25
C LEU A 1067 62.86 -13.29 8.82
N GLN A 1068 62.01 -12.61 8.05
CA GLN A 1068 61.22 -11.49 8.55
C GLN A 1068 60.18 -11.96 9.60
N THR A 1069 59.52 -13.11 9.42
CA THR A 1069 58.57 -13.65 10.42
C THR A 1069 59.25 -14.08 11.73
N LEU A 1070 60.44 -14.65 11.68
CA LEU A 1070 61.18 -15.11 12.87
C LEU A 1070 61.95 -13.98 13.57
N LEU A 1071 62.55 -13.06 12.82
CA LEU A 1071 63.48 -12.03 13.33
C LEU A 1071 63.06 -10.60 12.96
N ALA A 1072 61.75 -10.30 12.95
CA ALA A 1072 61.25 -8.92 12.93
C ALA A 1072 61.57 -8.18 14.25
N ALA A 1073 61.53 -6.85 14.24
CA ALA A 1073 61.59 -6.06 15.47
C ALA A 1073 60.52 -6.53 16.50
N GLY A 1074 60.89 -6.67 17.77
CA GLY A 1074 60.03 -7.26 18.80
C GLY A 1074 60.07 -8.80 18.86
N PHE A 1075 60.97 -9.49 18.15
CA PHE A 1075 61.00 -10.95 18.18
C PHE A 1075 61.44 -11.50 19.54
N ALA A 1076 62.27 -10.76 20.31
CA ALA A 1076 62.82 -11.28 21.55
C ALA A 1076 61.69 -11.45 22.59
N THR A 1077 60.83 -10.44 22.73
CA THR A 1077 59.66 -10.48 23.61
C THR A 1077 58.55 -11.41 23.08
N ARG A 1078 58.45 -11.60 21.76
CA ARG A 1078 57.48 -12.53 21.14
C ARG A 1078 57.94 -14.00 21.07
N THR A 1079 59.16 -14.34 21.49
CA THR A 1079 59.68 -15.72 21.44
C THR A 1079 59.61 -16.35 22.83
N PRO A 1080 58.75 -17.38 23.04
CA PRO A 1080 58.67 -18.10 24.32
C PRO A 1080 60.04 -18.65 24.73
N TRP A 1081 60.34 -18.65 26.03
CA TRP A 1081 61.68 -18.99 26.53
C TRP A 1081 62.20 -20.36 26.05
N ALA A 1082 61.30 -21.35 25.94
CA ALA A 1082 61.63 -22.69 25.44
C ALA A 1082 62.14 -22.72 23.98
N GLN A 1083 61.87 -21.68 23.19
CA GLN A 1083 62.19 -21.62 21.76
C GLN A 1083 63.49 -20.86 21.44
N TRP A 1084 64.03 -20.09 22.39
CA TRP A 1084 65.33 -19.43 22.25
C TRP A 1084 66.50 -20.36 21.89
N PRO A 1085 66.63 -21.57 22.46
CA PRO A 1085 67.66 -22.54 22.06
C PRO A 1085 67.42 -23.14 20.67
N ARG A 1086 66.21 -22.97 20.09
CA ARG A 1086 65.82 -23.52 18.79
C ARG A 1086 65.97 -22.51 17.65
N LEU A 1087 65.97 -21.20 17.91
CA LEU A 1087 66.21 -20.16 16.89
C LEU A 1087 67.47 -20.41 16.02
N PRO A 1088 68.65 -20.75 16.57
CA PRO A 1088 69.83 -21.05 15.74
C PRO A 1088 69.65 -22.31 14.88
N ILE A 1089 68.80 -23.25 15.33
CA ILE A 1089 68.56 -24.54 14.69
C ILE A 1089 67.58 -24.38 13.52
N TYR A 1090 66.54 -23.55 13.68
CA TYR A 1090 65.65 -23.18 12.56
C TYR A 1090 66.42 -22.49 11.43
N LEU A 1091 67.35 -21.60 11.75
CA LEU A 1091 68.20 -20.93 10.75
C LEU A 1091 69.16 -21.91 10.06
N LYS A 1092 69.82 -22.80 10.81
CA LYS A 1092 70.68 -23.86 10.25
C LYS A 1092 69.87 -24.85 9.38
N ALA A 1093 68.61 -25.11 9.72
CA ALA A 1093 67.73 -25.94 8.90
C ALA A 1093 67.43 -25.30 7.52
N MET A 1094 67.26 -23.98 7.46
CA MET A 1094 67.12 -23.25 6.20
C MET A 1094 68.41 -23.29 5.35
N THR A 1095 69.58 -23.19 5.99
CA THR A 1095 70.88 -23.36 5.32
C THR A 1095 71.02 -24.75 4.70
N LEU A 1096 70.74 -25.81 5.47
CA LEU A 1096 70.79 -27.18 4.97
C LEU A 1096 69.73 -27.45 3.87
N ARG A 1097 68.59 -26.76 3.91
CA ARG A 1097 67.58 -26.80 2.84
C ARG A 1097 68.13 -26.20 1.54
N LEU A 1098 68.76 -25.02 1.59
CA LEU A 1098 69.41 -24.40 0.42
C LEU A 1098 70.43 -25.36 -0.23
N GLU A 1099 71.26 -26.00 0.59
CA GLU A 1099 72.31 -26.91 0.12
C GLU A 1099 71.75 -28.20 -0.50
N LYS A 1100 70.61 -28.70 0.01
CA LYS A 1100 70.00 -29.97 -0.44
C LYS A 1100 68.93 -29.78 -1.52
N TYR A 1101 68.43 -28.56 -1.74
CA TYR A 1101 67.35 -28.26 -2.69
C TYR A 1101 67.60 -28.80 -4.11
N SER A 1102 68.82 -28.65 -4.61
CA SER A 1102 69.24 -29.10 -5.94
C SER A 1102 69.06 -30.61 -6.18
N SER A 1103 69.03 -31.43 -5.12
CA SER A 1103 68.89 -32.88 -5.23
C SER A 1103 67.47 -33.34 -5.60
N ASN A 1104 66.43 -32.61 -5.17
CA ASN A 1104 65.04 -32.90 -5.54
C ASN A 1104 64.09 -31.69 -5.29
N PRO A 1105 64.02 -30.71 -6.21
CA PRO A 1105 63.15 -29.54 -6.07
C PRO A 1105 61.66 -29.88 -5.95
N ALA A 1106 61.18 -30.91 -6.65
CA ALA A 1106 59.77 -31.31 -6.61
C ALA A 1106 59.34 -31.83 -5.23
N ARG A 1107 60.21 -32.60 -4.55
CA ARG A 1107 59.99 -33.07 -3.18
C ARG A 1107 60.09 -31.95 -2.16
N ASP A 1108 60.93 -30.95 -2.40
CA ASP A 1108 61.00 -29.75 -1.56
C ASP A 1108 59.71 -28.92 -1.67
N ALA A 1109 59.20 -28.71 -2.89
CA ALA A 1109 57.95 -28.01 -3.13
C ALA A 1109 56.73 -28.72 -2.52
N ALA A 1110 56.62 -30.04 -2.66
CA ALA A 1110 55.53 -30.82 -2.04
C ALA A 1110 55.54 -30.70 -0.50
N ARG A 1111 56.71 -30.77 0.12
CA ARG A 1111 56.89 -30.57 1.57
C ARG A 1111 56.59 -29.14 2.03
N GLU A 1112 56.83 -28.16 1.18
CA GLU A 1112 56.44 -26.78 1.48
C GLU A 1112 54.92 -26.62 1.42
N ALA A 1113 54.22 -27.29 0.48
CA ALA A 1113 52.76 -27.29 0.43
C ALA A 1113 52.14 -27.88 1.71
N ASP A 1114 52.63 -29.04 2.17
CA ASP A 1114 52.25 -29.65 3.46
C ASP A 1114 52.35 -28.68 4.66
N ILE A 1115 53.31 -27.75 4.59
CA ILE A 1115 53.57 -26.75 5.64
C ILE A 1115 52.70 -25.50 5.43
N GLN A 1116 52.52 -25.04 4.19
CA GLN A 1116 51.72 -23.86 3.87
C GLN A 1116 50.25 -24.07 4.22
N GLU A 1117 49.71 -25.28 4.02
CA GLU A 1117 48.37 -25.67 4.48
C GLU A 1117 48.24 -25.47 6.00
N LEU A 1118 49.16 -26.05 6.79
CA LEU A 1118 49.17 -25.91 8.25
C LEU A 1118 49.38 -24.47 8.74
N GLU A 1119 50.13 -23.65 8.00
CA GLU A 1119 50.30 -22.22 8.33
C GLU A 1119 49.12 -21.36 7.94
N GLN A 1120 48.42 -21.68 6.85
CA GLN A 1120 47.19 -21.00 6.47
C GLN A 1120 46.09 -21.32 7.50
N MET A 1121 45.90 -22.60 7.87
CA MET A 1121 44.98 -23.01 8.94
C MET A 1121 45.29 -22.27 10.26
N TRP A 1122 46.57 -22.18 10.63
CA TRP A 1122 47.01 -21.43 11.80
C TRP A 1122 46.67 -19.94 11.71
N GLN A 1123 47.03 -19.28 10.59
CA GLN A 1123 46.78 -17.85 10.37
C GLN A 1123 45.29 -17.53 10.38
N GLU A 1124 44.47 -18.25 9.61
CA GLU A 1124 43.03 -18.04 9.51
C GLU A 1124 42.33 -18.13 10.86
N LYS A 1125 42.72 -19.08 11.72
CA LYS A 1125 42.18 -19.18 13.08
C LYS A 1125 42.65 -18.04 13.98
N THR A 1126 43.92 -17.65 13.94
CA THR A 1126 44.39 -16.49 14.74
C THR A 1126 43.74 -15.19 14.28
N ASP A 1127 43.58 -14.99 12.98
CA ASP A 1127 42.89 -13.84 12.39
C ASP A 1127 41.39 -13.86 12.74
N GLY A 1128 40.75 -15.04 12.76
CA GLY A 1128 39.37 -15.22 13.19
C GLY A 1128 39.18 -14.79 14.66
N LEU A 1129 40.02 -15.29 15.57
CA LEU A 1129 39.99 -14.92 16.99
C LEU A 1129 40.26 -13.42 17.19
N VAL A 1130 41.28 -12.86 16.51
CA VAL A 1130 41.60 -11.42 16.59
C VAL A 1130 40.48 -10.55 16.03
N LYS A 1131 39.83 -10.95 14.92
CA LYS A 1131 38.62 -10.29 14.39
C LYS A 1131 37.46 -10.36 15.37
N GLN A 1132 37.29 -11.48 16.09
CA GLN A 1132 36.27 -11.68 17.12
C GLN A 1132 36.63 -11.02 18.47
N GLY A 1133 37.79 -10.38 18.60
CA GLY A 1133 38.28 -9.78 19.86
C GLY A 1133 38.66 -10.80 20.94
N LEU A 1134 38.76 -12.09 20.59
CA LEU A 1134 39.08 -13.17 21.52
C LEU A 1134 40.60 -13.33 21.72
N PRO A 1135 41.06 -13.70 22.92
CA PRO A 1135 42.48 -13.95 23.16
C PRO A 1135 42.97 -15.19 22.42
N VAL A 1136 44.13 -15.08 21.78
CA VAL A 1136 44.84 -16.24 21.21
C VAL A 1136 45.43 -17.07 22.36
N SER A 1137 45.07 -18.35 22.44
CA SER A 1137 45.54 -19.23 23.51
C SER A 1137 47.03 -19.56 23.41
N ASP A 1138 47.64 -19.92 24.55
CA ASP A 1138 49.04 -20.35 24.60
C ASP A 1138 49.28 -21.63 23.78
N ASP A 1139 48.34 -22.57 23.76
CA ASP A 1139 48.41 -23.77 22.91
C ASP A 1139 48.40 -23.42 21.41
N LEU A 1140 47.57 -22.45 20.97
CA LEU A 1140 47.56 -21.99 19.57
C LEU A 1140 48.81 -21.18 19.22
N THR A 1141 49.40 -20.51 20.22
CA THR A 1141 50.71 -19.85 20.11
C THR A 1141 51.85 -20.88 20.04
N ALA A 1142 51.75 -21.99 20.76
CA ALA A 1142 52.69 -23.10 20.72
C ALA A 1142 52.63 -23.85 19.38
N PHE A 1143 51.44 -24.02 18.79
CA PHE A 1143 51.24 -24.68 17.50
C PHE A 1143 52.13 -24.08 16.40
N ARG A 1144 52.22 -22.75 16.31
CA ARG A 1144 53.14 -22.03 15.41
C ARG A 1144 54.56 -22.59 15.43
N TRP A 1145 55.09 -22.87 16.62
CA TRP A 1145 56.45 -23.37 16.81
C TRP A 1145 56.57 -24.88 16.51
N MET A 1146 55.49 -25.65 16.62
CA MET A 1146 55.45 -27.02 16.13
C MET A 1146 55.65 -27.09 14.60
N ILE A 1147 55.21 -26.06 13.86
CA ILE A 1147 55.43 -25.95 12.41
C ILE A 1147 56.92 -25.65 12.09
N GLU A 1148 57.63 -24.90 12.93
CA GLU A 1148 59.09 -24.73 12.78
C GLU A 1148 59.84 -26.03 13.06
N GLU A 1149 59.43 -26.82 14.05
CA GLU A 1149 59.98 -28.16 14.27
C GLU A 1149 59.63 -29.14 13.12
N LEU A 1150 58.46 -28.99 12.49
CA LEU A 1150 58.11 -29.73 11.27
C LEU A 1150 59.07 -29.37 10.12
N ARG A 1151 59.43 -28.09 9.94
CA ARG A 1151 60.45 -27.68 8.95
C ARG A 1151 61.80 -28.33 9.21
N VAL A 1152 62.25 -28.39 10.47
CA VAL A 1152 63.48 -29.13 10.83
C VAL A 1152 63.34 -30.62 10.46
N SER A 1153 62.22 -31.25 10.81
CA SER A 1153 61.97 -32.67 10.53
C SER A 1153 61.81 -33.02 9.03
N LEU A 1154 61.46 -32.06 8.18
CA LEU A 1154 61.33 -32.27 6.73
C LEU A 1154 62.63 -31.96 5.97
N PHE A 1155 63.30 -30.85 6.27
CA PHE A 1155 64.44 -30.36 5.48
C PHE A 1155 65.82 -30.63 6.10
N ALA A 1156 65.91 -30.84 7.42
CA ALA A 1156 67.18 -30.87 8.15
C ALA A 1156 67.21 -31.94 9.26
N GLN A 1157 66.88 -33.17 8.91
CA GLN A 1157 66.67 -34.29 9.85
C GLN A 1157 67.88 -34.57 10.77
N GLU A 1158 69.11 -34.32 10.32
CA GLU A 1158 70.31 -34.47 11.16
C GLU A 1158 70.36 -33.53 12.39
N LEU A 1159 69.66 -32.38 12.36
CA LEU A 1159 69.63 -31.42 13.46
C LEU A 1159 68.74 -31.84 14.63
N LYS A 1160 67.82 -32.79 14.39
CA LYS A 1160 66.85 -33.36 15.34
C LYS A 1160 65.82 -32.37 15.92
N THR A 1161 64.60 -32.86 16.08
CA THR A 1161 63.50 -32.19 16.80
C THR A 1161 63.45 -32.64 18.28
N PRO A 1162 62.95 -31.82 19.22
CA PRO A 1162 62.93 -32.15 20.65
C PRO A 1162 61.87 -33.21 21.02
N TYR A 1163 60.84 -33.36 20.18
CA TYR A 1163 59.85 -34.43 20.17
C TYR A 1163 59.63 -34.89 18.72
N PRO A 1164 59.03 -36.08 18.44
CA PRO A 1164 58.88 -36.53 17.06
C PRO A 1164 57.70 -35.82 16.37
N VAL A 1165 57.97 -35.13 15.26
CA VAL A 1165 57.02 -34.27 14.54
C VAL A 1165 56.70 -34.82 13.15
N SER A 1166 55.46 -34.66 12.70
CA SER A 1166 55.03 -34.90 11.31
C SER A 1166 53.70 -34.19 11.01
N VAL A 1167 53.37 -34.01 9.73
CA VAL A 1167 52.09 -33.42 9.27
C VAL A 1167 50.89 -34.06 9.97
N LYS A 1168 50.80 -35.40 9.95
CA LYS A 1168 49.74 -36.17 10.63
C LYS A 1168 49.68 -35.97 12.16
N ARG A 1169 50.79 -35.61 12.81
CA ARG A 1169 50.80 -35.26 14.23
C ARG A 1169 50.29 -33.84 14.47
N LEU A 1170 50.65 -32.88 13.62
CA LEU A 1170 50.13 -31.52 13.68
C LEU A 1170 48.64 -31.45 13.35
N LEU A 1171 48.15 -32.22 12.36
CA LEU A 1171 46.72 -32.31 12.07
C LEU A 1171 45.93 -32.86 13.28
N LYS A 1172 46.42 -33.94 13.92
CA LYS A 1172 45.79 -34.45 15.16
C LYS A 1172 45.86 -33.44 16.32
N GLU A 1173 46.93 -32.66 16.40
CA GLU A 1173 47.03 -31.58 17.39
C GLU A 1173 46.04 -30.46 17.09
N TRP A 1174 45.87 -30.09 15.81
CA TRP A 1174 44.89 -29.12 15.35
C TRP A 1174 43.44 -29.57 15.64
N GLU A 1175 43.12 -30.85 15.44
CA GLU A 1175 41.87 -31.46 15.89
C GLU A 1175 41.65 -31.32 17.41
N ARG A 1176 42.71 -31.33 18.22
CA ARG A 1176 42.63 -31.10 19.68
C ARG A 1176 42.41 -29.62 20.01
N LEU A 1177 42.97 -28.70 19.23
CA LEU A 1177 42.75 -27.25 19.38
C LEU A 1177 41.37 -26.79 18.88
N ASN A 1178 40.65 -27.62 18.12
CA ASN A 1178 39.31 -27.36 17.60
C ASN A 1178 38.19 -28.04 18.43
N LYS A 1179 38.51 -28.59 19.61
CA LYS A 1179 37.60 -29.29 20.52
C LYS A 1179 37.60 -28.64 21.90
#